data_AF-A0A4Q0P683-F1
#
_entry.id   AF-A0A4Q0P683-F1
#
_cell.length_a   1.000
_cell.length_b   1.000
_cell.length_c   1.000
_cell.angle_alpha   90.00
_cell.angle_beta   90.00
_cell.angle_gamma   90.00
#
_symmetry.space_group_name_H-M   'P 1'
#
loop_
_entity.id
_entity.type
_entity.pdbx_description
1 polymer ?
#
loop_
_entity_poly.entity_id
_entity_poly.type
_entity_poly.pdbx_seq_one_letter_code
_entity_poly.pdbx_strand_id
1 'polypeptide(L)'
;MFKKLLIVLVFACSFFCVQGQDYYSLWTGHFSYNSIVSIAAGDREVYVASQNSVFSYSLSTNETKTYSTIDGLTGELISTVYYSASTGILFVGYYSGLIDLILPDGTVSTLVAIRDKPVILPSEKAINHFYENENILYIATGFGISLFDLDRLEFKDSYFIGNNGTRLPILQTIIFEDFIYAASPTGGLRRAKAAADNLIDFKNWETIDSQGWLGLQRVATTLFGVRSDQTLQQLSSDSFSTIANFVGVPKQIGANEDELLITFENEIQTYSSQGTLKETIYTSPQYFSGYNAAIKFDGAFYIGTAQNGLLITSSSSIDKALAIIPEGPLRNDPFNIEAAFGELWVVFGDYSDAYNPYPLKQRGVSNLREETWLNIPYSELLGANNITNITFNPDDASQVFLSSYNSGLLELNDKVPVRLYNETNSGLSEVPSNPTDVRINGAAFDVSGNLWMTNSLVKNGLAKKEGAVIQGISVADILPDFDEINAYTEVVTDRRGNVYFGTSNRGLIGYNPQSKSFIRLDENRSNLPSNAILSLAIDLNGSLWIGTAAGLRILTSPAQMFDEPDIQTRKIIIEDNGVAVELLGEQVIRTIAVDGNNNKWVGTVGSGAFYFTSNGLETLKQFGTNNSPLPSNNIQDITIDDQSGEVYFATALGLVSYRGSAVAAKETLEDARVFPNPVRPDYSGLVTLDGLTENATIKITDLNGNLVYEEESEGGSIQWDTTAFGKYKVASGVYFILITAEDAVETKIIKLMIIR
;
A
#
# COMPACT_ATOMS: atom_id res chain seq x y z
N MET A 1 -30.69 35.90 -51.33
CA MET A 1 -30.27 36.70 -50.15
C MET A 1 -30.82 35.99 -48.91
N PHE A 2 -30.03 35.11 -48.29
CA PHE A 2 -30.36 34.48 -46.99
C PHE A 2 -29.07 34.35 -46.18
N LYS A 3 -29.12 34.90 -44.97
CA LYS A 3 -28.03 35.00 -43.98
C LYS A 3 -27.77 33.63 -43.34
N LYS A 4 -26.50 33.27 -43.11
CA LYS A 4 -26.10 32.28 -42.11
C LYS A 4 -25.24 33.00 -41.06
N LEU A 5 -25.76 33.03 -39.84
CA LEU A 5 -25.12 33.56 -38.65
C LEU A 5 -24.31 32.41 -38.02
N LEU A 6 -23.00 32.58 -37.88
CA LEU A 6 -22.11 31.64 -37.22
C LEU A 6 -22.13 31.95 -35.71
N ILE A 7 -22.67 31.05 -34.90
CA ILE A 7 -22.60 31.13 -33.44
C ILE A 7 -21.33 30.40 -33.00
N VAL A 8 -20.36 31.15 -32.48
CA VAL A 8 -19.17 30.62 -31.83
C VAL A 8 -19.52 30.38 -30.36
N LEU A 9 -19.52 29.12 -29.94
CA LEU A 9 -19.71 28.69 -28.57
C LEU A 9 -18.33 28.69 -27.88
N VAL A 10 -18.08 29.69 -27.05
CA VAL A 10 -16.91 29.74 -26.17
C VAL A 10 -17.22 28.91 -24.93
N PHE A 11 -16.59 27.75 -24.79
CA PHE A 11 -16.57 27.00 -23.54
C PHE A 11 -15.61 27.72 -22.57
N ALA A 12 -16.16 28.40 -21.58
CA ALA A 12 -15.40 28.85 -20.42
C ALA A 12 -15.33 27.68 -19.44
N CYS A 13 -14.23 26.92 -19.47
CA CYS A 13 -13.89 26.00 -18.39
C CYS A 13 -13.49 26.83 -17.16
N SER A 14 -14.38 26.90 -16.18
CA SER A 14 -14.05 27.37 -14.85
C SER A 14 -13.10 26.35 -14.20
N PHE A 15 -11.79 26.61 -14.25
CA PHE A 15 -10.84 25.97 -13.36
C PHE A 15 -11.17 26.43 -11.93
N PHE A 16 -11.87 25.59 -11.17
CA PHE A 16 -11.83 25.70 -9.73
C PHE A 16 -10.44 25.23 -9.29
N CYS A 17 -9.58 26.20 -8.96
CA CYS A 17 -8.38 25.96 -8.20
C CYS A 17 -8.83 25.55 -6.79
N VAL A 18 -8.97 24.24 -6.55
CA VAL A 18 -8.97 23.74 -5.17
C VAL A 18 -7.60 24.12 -4.63
N GLN A 19 -7.55 25.02 -3.65
CA GLN A 19 -6.35 25.18 -2.85
C GLN A 19 -6.12 23.83 -2.17
N GLY A 20 -5.18 23.03 -2.69
CA GLY A 20 -4.75 21.83 -2.01
C GLY A 20 -4.22 22.24 -0.65
N GLN A 21 -4.91 21.82 0.42
CA GLN A 21 -4.31 21.85 1.75
C GLN A 21 -3.12 20.89 1.70
N ASP A 22 -1.93 21.40 2.02
CA ASP A 22 -0.72 20.60 2.07
C ASP A 22 -0.76 19.69 3.30
N TYR A 23 -1.27 18.47 3.10
CA TYR A 23 -1.40 17.47 4.15
C TYR A 23 -0.11 16.69 4.40
N TYR A 24 0.95 16.88 3.61
CA TYR A 24 2.13 16.00 3.63
C TYR A 24 2.77 15.89 5.01
N SER A 25 2.79 16.98 5.78
CA SER A 25 3.30 17.00 7.17
C SER A 25 2.50 16.14 8.17
N LEU A 26 1.31 15.69 7.80
CA LEU A 26 0.44 14.82 8.59
C LEU A 26 0.58 13.34 8.23
N TRP A 27 1.34 13.00 7.18
CA TRP A 27 1.51 11.61 6.74
C TRP A 27 2.86 11.04 7.19
N THR A 28 2.84 9.76 7.56
CA THR A 28 4.05 8.97 7.82
C THR A 28 4.06 7.75 6.91
N GLY A 29 5.22 7.44 6.33
CA GLY A 29 5.41 6.29 5.44
C GLY A 29 5.97 5.10 6.19
N HIS A 30 5.38 3.92 5.99
CA HIS A 30 5.79 2.66 6.60
C HIS A 30 6.15 1.65 5.50
N PHE A 31 7.28 1.89 4.82
CA PHE A 31 7.70 1.08 3.68
C PHE A 31 8.75 0.04 4.06
N SER A 32 8.64 -1.12 3.45
CA SER A 32 9.66 -2.16 3.43
C SER A 32 10.75 -1.86 2.41
N TYR A 33 11.98 -2.18 2.79
CA TYR A 33 13.17 -2.09 1.94
C TYR A 33 13.85 -3.47 1.75
N ASN A 34 13.10 -4.55 2.00
CA ASN A 34 13.60 -5.92 2.00
C ASN A 34 13.79 -6.51 0.60
N SER A 35 12.89 -6.20 -0.33
CA SER A 35 12.94 -6.73 -1.70
C SER A 35 13.56 -5.71 -2.63
N ILE A 36 14.83 -5.91 -2.99
CA ILE A 36 15.58 -5.01 -3.86
C ILE A 36 15.34 -5.37 -5.32
N VAL A 37 15.07 -4.36 -6.14
CA VAL A 37 14.83 -4.49 -7.58
C VAL A 37 16.06 -4.09 -8.37
N SER A 38 16.68 -2.96 -8.03
CA SER A 38 17.79 -2.39 -8.80
C SER A 38 18.70 -1.56 -7.91
N ILE A 39 19.96 -1.42 -8.31
CA ILE A 39 21.00 -0.71 -7.58
C ILE A 39 21.77 0.18 -8.56
N ALA A 40 22.03 1.43 -8.18
CA ALA A 40 22.88 2.35 -8.91
C ALA A 40 24.01 2.87 -8.00
N ALA A 41 25.22 2.98 -8.54
CA ALA A 41 26.32 3.67 -7.89
C ALA A 41 26.26 5.17 -8.21
N GLY A 42 26.38 6.01 -7.20
CA GLY A 42 26.75 7.42 -7.33
C GLY A 42 28.20 7.67 -6.92
N ASP A 43 28.58 8.93 -6.69
CA ASP A 43 29.97 9.28 -6.37
C ASP A 43 30.44 8.72 -5.03
N ARG A 44 29.63 8.92 -3.97
CA ARG A 44 29.88 8.47 -2.60
C ARG A 44 28.64 7.86 -1.94
N GLU A 45 27.69 7.48 -2.77
CA GLU A 45 26.41 6.91 -2.36
C GLU A 45 26.08 5.71 -3.22
N VAL A 46 25.38 4.75 -2.62
CA VAL A 46 24.74 3.65 -3.35
C VAL A 46 23.24 3.84 -3.23
N TYR A 47 22.57 3.96 -4.36
CA TYR A 47 21.12 4.09 -4.44
C TYR A 47 20.51 2.72 -4.68
N VAL A 48 19.51 2.39 -3.88
CA VAL A 48 18.91 1.07 -3.84
C VAL A 48 17.40 1.23 -3.98
N ALA A 49 16.86 0.71 -5.09
CA ALA A 49 15.43 0.61 -5.27
C ALA A 49 14.90 -0.68 -4.65
N SER A 50 13.97 -0.54 -3.71
CA SER A 50 13.09 -1.62 -3.30
C SER A 50 11.98 -1.84 -4.34
N GLN A 51 10.96 -2.62 -4.01
CA GLN A 51 9.79 -2.85 -4.86
C GLN A 51 9.12 -1.54 -5.35
N ASN A 52 9.01 -0.53 -4.47
CA ASN A 52 8.35 0.74 -4.79
C ASN A 52 8.79 1.94 -3.93
N SER A 53 9.90 1.79 -3.20
CA SER A 53 10.57 2.85 -2.47
C SER A 53 12.07 2.81 -2.80
N VAL A 54 12.79 3.87 -2.46
CA VAL A 54 14.23 3.96 -2.69
C VAL A 54 14.92 4.32 -1.39
N PHE A 55 16.14 3.84 -1.17
CA PHE A 55 17.03 4.43 -0.17
C PHE A 55 18.42 4.64 -0.74
N SER A 56 19.12 5.68 -0.27
CA SER A 56 20.56 5.84 -0.49
C SER A 56 21.32 5.38 0.74
N TYR A 57 22.54 4.87 0.52
CA TYR A 57 23.50 4.52 1.56
C TYR A 57 24.79 5.32 1.33
N SER A 58 25.14 6.18 2.27
CA SER A 58 26.34 7.01 2.22
C SER A 58 27.58 6.18 2.60
N LEU A 59 28.55 6.11 1.70
CA LEU A 59 29.82 5.41 1.96
C LEU A 59 30.74 6.19 2.90
N SER A 60 30.40 7.46 3.18
CA SER A 60 31.20 8.34 4.04
C SER A 60 30.71 8.39 5.48
N THR A 61 29.39 8.29 5.70
CA THR A 61 28.76 8.36 7.02
C THR A 61 28.17 7.03 7.47
N ASN A 62 28.00 6.06 6.56
CA ASN A 62 27.26 4.82 6.75
C ASN A 62 25.78 5.06 7.14
N GLU A 63 25.23 6.21 6.78
CA GLU A 63 23.83 6.56 7.02
C GLU A 63 22.96 6.21 5.82
N THR A 64 21.70 5.90 6.09
CA THR A 64 20.68 5.69 5.06
C THR A 64 19.73 6.88 4.99
N LYS A 65 19.25 7.18 3.79
CA LYS A 65 18.15 8.13 3.55
C LYS A 65 17.11 7.47 2.67
N THR A 66 15.84 7.54 3.07
CA THR A 66 14.73 6.90 2.35
C THR A 66 13.96 7.90 1.49
N TYR A 67 13.34 7.38 0.43
CA TYR A 67 12.44 8.10 -0.48
C TYR A 67 11.23 7.21 -0.78
N SER A 68 10.05 7.78 -0.64
CA SER A 68 8.76 7.10 -0.76
C SER A 68 7.71 8.06 -1.31
N THR A 69 6.43 7.68 -1.27
CA THR A 69 5.33 8.58 -1.63
C THR A 69 5.23 9.81 -0.73
N ILE A 70 5.76 9.73 0.50
CA ILE A 70 5.90 10.88 1.41
C ILE A 70 6.81 11.94 0.80
N ASP A 71 7.86 11.51 0.11
CA ASP A 71 8.88 12.36 -0.50
C ASP A 71 8.51 12.78 -1.94
N GLY A 72 7.38 12.29 -2.45
CA GLY A 72 6.85 12.59 -3.78
C GLY A 72 7.08 11.51 -4.84
N LEU A 73 7.64 10.35 -4.48
CA LEU A 73 7.64 9.21 -5.41
C LEU A 73 6.19 8.80 -5.73
N THR A 74 5.99 8.26 -6.93
CA THR A 74 4.67 7.82 -7.40
C THR A 74 4.11 6.60 -6.67
N GLY A 75 4.96 5.83 -5.98
CA GLY A 75 4.57 4.63 -5.21
C GLY A 75 4.28 3.38 -6.05
N GLU A 76 4.42 3.47 -7.37
CA GLU A 76 4.23 2.35 -8.29
C GLU A 76 5.42 1.37 -8.27
N LEU A 77 5.26 0.19 -8.89
CA LEU A 77 6.32 -0.81 -8.95
C LEU A 77 7.51 -0.33 -9.78
N ILE A 78 8.66 -0.16 -9.11
CA ILE A 78 9.92 0.24 -9.72
C ILE A 78 10.44 -0.93 -10.57
N SER A 79 10.96 -0.62 -11.75
CA SER A 79 11.59 -1.58 -12.65
C SER A 79 13.11 -1.40 -12.72
N THR A 80 13.62 -0.17 -12.59
CA THR A 80 15.06 0.10 -12.64
C THR A 80 15.41 1.49 -12.08
N VAL A 81 16.66 1.70 -11.66
CA VAL A 81 17.19 3.01 -11.27
C VAL A 81 18.49 3.32 -11.98
N TYR A 82 18.79 4.60 -12.14
CA TYR A 82 20.04 5.09 -12.72
C TYR A 82 20.43 6.44 -12.12
N TYR A 83 21.69 6.56 -11.70
CA TYR A 83 22.24 7.82 -11.19
C TYR A 83 23.10 8.49 -12.28
N SER A 84 22.78 9.74 -12.58
CA SER A 84 23.54 10.57 -13.52
C SER A 84 24.57 11.39 -12.77
N ALA A 85 25.85 11.05 -12.90
CA ALA A 85 26.94 11.80 -12.26
C ALA A 85 27.11 13.22 -12.83
N SER A 86 26.68 13.45 -14.07
CA SER A 86 26.76 14.77 -14.72
C SER A 86 25.75 15.78 -14.16
N THR A 87 24.56 15.31 -13.77
CA THR A 87 23.47 16.15 -13.26
C THR A 87 23.22 16.02 -11.76
N GLY A 88 23.70 14.93 -11.15
CA GLY A 88 23.41 14.54 -9.77
C GLY A 88 21.99 13.98 -9.57
N ILE A 89 21.24 13.72 -10.64
CA ILE A 89 19.85 13.25 -10.58
C ILE A 89 19.81 11.72 -10.51
N LEU A 90 18.96 11.18 -9.63
CA LEU A 90 18.57 9.77 -9.67
C LEU A 90 17.27 9.62 -10.47
N PHE A 91 17.32 8.84 -11.54
CA PHE A 91 16.19 8.44 -12.34
C PHE A 91 15.62 7.12 -11.80
N VAL A 92 14.32 7.09 -11.52
CA VAL A 92 13.59 5.91 -11.06
C VAL A 92 12.56 5.54 -12.13
N GLY A 93 12.76 4.43 -12.81
CA GLY A 93 11.86 3.94 -13.87
C GLY A 93 10.86 2.92 -13.33
N TYR A 94 9.64 2.96 -13.86
CA TYR A 94 8.53 2.12 -13.43
C TYR A 94 8.03 1.18 -14.53
N TYR A 95 7.37 0.08 -14.13
CA TYR A 95 6.72 -0.83 -15.08
C TYR A 95 5.57 -0.18 -15.87
N SER A 96 4.99 0.91 -15.36
CA SER A 96 3.95 1.69 -16.04
C SER A 96 4.47 2.65 -17.12
N GLY A 97 5.79 2.86 -17.17
CA GLY A 97 6.40 3.89 -18.01
C GLY A 97 6.49 5.27 -17.40
N LEU A 98 6.19 5.42 -16.11
CA LEU A 98 6.60 6.61 -15.35
C LEU A 98 8.10 6.64 -15.14
N ILE A 99 8.61 7.86 -14.94
CA ILE A 99 9.97 8.09 -14.47
C ILE A 99 9.91 9.17 -13.39
N ASP A 100 10.37 8.87 -12.19
CA ASP A 100 10.59 9.88 -11.15
C ASP A 100 12.05 10.34 -11.17
N LEU A 101 12.25 11.63 -10.93
CA LEU A 101 13.54 12.30 -10.84
C LEU A 101 13.73 12.72 -9.39
N ILE A 102 14.68 12.11 -8.68
CA ILE A 102 15.14 12.63 -7.39
C ILE A 102 16.28 13.60 -7.68
N LEU A 103 16.02 14.88 -7.47
CA LEU A 103 16.96 15.97 -7.72
C LEU A 103 18.03 16.03 -6.61
N PRO A 104 19.17 16.72 -6.84
CA PRO A 104 20.25 16.81 -5.86
C PRO A 104 19.85 17.43 -4.50
N ASP A 105 18.80 18.24 -4.47
CA ASP A 105 18.24 18.81 -3.24
C ASP A 105 17.27 17.86 -2.51
N GLY A 106 16.99 16.69 -3.09
CA GLY A 106 16.09 15.67 -2.58
C GLY A 106 14.64 15.81 -3.03
N THR A 107 14.29 16.85 -3.79
CA THR A 107 12.93 17.01 -4.32
C THR A 107 12.65 16.00 -5.43
N VAL A 108 11.40 15.54 -5.53
CA VAL A 108 10.97 14.58 -6.54
C VAL A 108 10.12 15.26 -7.60
N SER A 109 10.40 14.95 -8.87
CA SER A 109 9.59 15.36 -10.02
C SER A 109 9.27 14.18 -10.92
N THR A 110 8.01 14.06 -11.35
CA THR A 110 7.55 12.94 -12.19
C THR A 110 7.47 13.31 -13.67
N LEU A 111 7.99 12.44 -14.52
CA LEU A 111 7.86 12.49 -15.97
C LEU A 111 6.81 11.48 -16.45
N VAL A 112 5.80 11.98 -17.18
CA VAL A 112 4.63 11.18 -17.59
C VAL A 112 4.58 10.85 -19.08
N ALA A 113 5.49 11.40 -19.90
CA ALA A 113 5.36 11.36 -21.36
C ALA A 113 5.35 9.95 -21.97
N ILE A 114 6.11 9.01 -21.40
CA ILE A 114 6.09 7.60 -21.83
C ILE A 114 4.78 6.93 -21.39
N ARG A 115 4.37 7.10 -20.12
CA ARG A 115 3.11 6.59 -19.58
C ARG A 115 1.91 7.07 -20.41
N ASP A 116 1.87 8.33 -20.79
CA ASP A 116 0.69 8.95 -21.39
C ASP A 116 0.68 8.86 -22.93
N LYS A 117 1.65 8.17 -23.54
CA LYS A 117 1.73 7.99 -24.99
C LYS A 117 0.53 7.15 -25.49
N PRO A 118 -0.39 7.70 -26.30
CA PRO A 118 -1.70 7.08 -26.57
C PRO A 118 -1.65 5.87 -27.52
N VAL A 119 -0.61 5.77 -28.35
CA VAL A 119 -0.47 4.69 -29.36
C VAL A 119 0.20 3.43 -28.77
N ILE A 120 0.80 3.55 -27.58
CA ILE A 120 1.53 2.47 -26.92
C ILE A 120 0.62 1.81 -25.88
N LEU A 121 0.58 0.48 -25.88
CA LEU A 121 -0.22 -0.27 -24.91
C LEU A 121 0.40 -0.15 -23.51
N PRO A 122 -0.39 -0.10 -22.41
CA PRO A 122 0.17 -0.05 -21.06
C PRO A 122 1.22 -1.11 -20.77
N SER A 123 1.02 -2.35 -21.25
CA SER A 123 1.96 -3.46 -21.10
C SER A 123 3.31 -3.29 -21.82
N GLU A 124 3.41 -2.32 -22.73
CA GLU A 124 4.63 -2.05 -23.50
C GLU A 124 5.42 -0.85 -22.94
N LYS A 125 4.93 -0.18 -21.89
CA LYS A 125 5.50 1.08 -21.40
C LYS A 125 6.60 0.94 -20.37
N ALA A 126 6.82 -0.26 -19.84
CA ALA A 126 7.83 -0.53 -18.82
C ALA A 126 9.18 0.07 -19.19
N ILE A 127 9.79 0.75 -18.22
CA ILE A 127 11.15 1.28 -18.33
C ILE A 127 12.11 0.14 -18.00
N ASN A 128 12.84 -0.35 -18.99
CA ASN A 128 13.69 -1.53 -18.81
C ASN A 128 15.11 -1.16 -18.39
N HIS A 129 15.66 -0.07 -18.93
CA HIS A 129 17.04 0.35 -18.67
C HIS A 129 17.27 1.81 -19.05
N PHE A 130 18.20 2.45 -18.36
CA PHE A 130 18.70 3.79 -18.67
C PHE A 130 20.18 3.71 -19.08
N TYR A 131 20.55 4.37 -20.16
CA TYR A 131 21.94 4.46 -20.60
C TYR A 131 22.28 5.92 -20.93
N GLU A 132 23.16 6.53 -20.15
CA GLU A 132 23.65 7.89 -20.40
C GLU A 132 24.85 7.85 -21.35
N ASN A 133 24.82 8.72 -22.36
CA ASN A 133 26.00 9.02 -23.16
C ASN A 133 25.99 10.51 -23.53
N GLU A 134 27.07 11.21 -23.18
CA GLU A 134 27.19 12.66 -23.31
C GLU A 134 26.04 13.36 -22.56
N ASN A 135 25.14 14.05 -23.27
CA ASN A 135 23.98 14.76 -22.69
C ASN A 135 22.64 14.04 -22.93
N ILE A 136 22.67 12.79 -23.43
CA ILE A 136 21.47 12.04 -23.78
C ILE A 136 21.33 10.81 -22.89
N LEU A 137 20.15 10.69 -22.27
CA LEU A 137 19.71 9.47 -21.62
C LEU A 137 18.87 8.64 -22.59
N TYR A 138 19.37 7.48 -22.97
CA TYR A 138 18.67 6.48 -23.77
C TYR A 138 17.86 5.57 -22.85
N ILE A 139 16.55 5.60 -23.01
CA ILE A 139 15.59 4.89 -22.19
C ILE A 139 15.09 3.68 -22.98
N ALA A 140 15.51 2.48 -22.60
CA ALA A 140 15.01 1.25 -23.18
C ALA A 140 13.62 0.94 -22.63
N THR A 141 12.67 0.63 -23.52
CA THR A 141 11.26 0.40 -23.15
C THR A 141 10.70 -0.85 -23.80
N GLY A 142 9.51 -1.29 -23.38
CA GLY A 142 8.79 -2.40 -24.02
C GLY A 142 8.37 -2.15 -25.48
N PHE A 143 8.43 -0.91 -25.97
CA PHE A 143 8.05 -0.57 -27.36
C PHE A 143 9.22 -0.13 -28.25
N GLY A 144 10.37 0.23 -27.68
CA GLY A 144 11.50 0.79 -28.41
C GLY A 144 12.47 1.53 -27.50
N ILE A 145 13.12 2.57 -28.03
CA ILE A 145 14.06 3.43 -27.29
C ILE A 145 13.48 4.84 -27.23
N SER A 146 13.47 5.50 -26.08
CA SER A 146 13.11 6.91 -25.96
C SER A 146 14.32 7.73 -25.53
N LEU A 147 14.49 8.93 -26.08
CA LEU A 147 15.60 9.80 -25.74
C LEU A 147 15.14 10.91 -24.80
N PHE A 148 16.02 11.27 -23.87
CA PHE A 148 15.82 12.36 -22.94
C PHE A 148 17.08 13.24 -22.88
N ASP A 149 16.91 14.55 -23.02
CA ASP A 149 17.97 15.54 -22.93
C ASP A 149 18.21 15.91 -21.46
N LEU A 150 19.42 15.71 -20.94
CA LEU A 150 19.73 15.94 -19.54
C LEU A 150 19.84 17.44 -19.19
N ASP A 151 20.41 18.25 -20.09
CA ASP A 151 20.50 19.71 -19.91
C ASP A 151 19.13 20.39 -19.88
N ARG A 152 18.21 19.96 -20.76
CA ARG A 152 16.89 20.59 -20.90
C ARG A 152 15.78 19.90 -20.10
N LEU A 153 16.06 18.70 -19.58
CA LEU A 153 15.09 17.83 -18.93
C LEU A 153 13.83 17.58 -19.81
N GLU A 154 14.05 17.38 -21.12
CA GLU A 154 12.98 17.19 -22.10
C GLU A 154 13.12 15.89 -22.90
N PHE A 155 11.99 15.26 -23.23
CA PHE A 155 11.98 14.14 -24.16
C PHE A 155 12.27 14.61 -25.59
N LYS A 156 13.08 13.82 -26.30
CA LYS A 156 13.29 13.94 -27.75
C LYS A 156 12.45 12.89 -28.48
N ASP A 157 13.05 12.28 -29.50
CA ASP A 157 12.43 11.24 -30.31
C ASP A 157 12.31 9.90 -29.55
N SER A 158 11.40 9.05 -30.04
CA SER A 158 11.40 7.64 -29.72
C SER A 158 11.65 6.81 -30.97
N TYR A 159 12.56 5.84 -30.88
CA TYR A 159 12.97 4.98 -31.97
C TYR A 159 12.18 3.67 -31.96
N PHE A 160 11.45 3.43 -33.04
CA PHE A 160 10.79 2.15 -33.33
C PHE A 160 11.66 1.36 -34.31
N ILE A 161 12.52 0.52 -33.77
CA ILE A 161 13.62 -0.12 -34.52
C ILE A 161 13.31 -1.54 -34.99
N GLY A 162 12.06 -1.97 -34.87
CA GLY A 162 11.59 -3.24 -35.41
C GLY A 162 11.50 -3.22 -36.94
N ASN A 163 11.31 -4.40 -37.53
CA ASN A 163 11.20 -4.54 -38.98
C ASN A 163 10.04 -3.67 -39.51
N ASN A 164 10.29 -2.83 -40.51
CA ASN A 164 9.33 -1.86 -41.04
C ASN A 164 8.89 -0.79 -40.03
N GLY A 165 9.73 -0.47 -39.03
CA GLY A 165 9.41 0.54 -38.02
C GLY A 165 8.42 0.05 -36.97
N THR A 166 8.28 -1.27 -36.78
CA THR A 166 7.41 -1.82 -35.75
C THR A 166 8.00 -1.58 -34.35
N ARG A 167 7.12 -1.61 -33.35
CA ARG A 167 7.53 -1.65 -31.95
C ARG A 167 8.33 -2.91 -31.66
N LEU A 168 9.31 -2.79 -30.79
CA LEU A 168 10.16 -3.89 -30.38
C LEU A 168 10.57 -3.69 -28.91
N PRO A 169 10.39 -4.69 -28.03
CA PRO A 169 10.85 -4.55 -26.65
C PRO A 169 12.37 -4.51 -26.61
N ILE A 170 12.92 -3.45 -26.04
CA ILE A 170 14.35 -3.27 -25.84
C ILE A 170 14.62 -3.37 -24.35
N LEU A 171 15.47 -4.32 -23.96
CA LEU A 171 15.83 -4.52 -22.55
C LEU A 171 17.00 -3.63 -22.15
N GLN A 172 17.96 -3.42 -23.06
CA GLN A 172 19.14 -2.63 -22.79
C GLN A 172 19.69 -1.97 -24.06
N THR A 173 20.31 -0.81 -23.90
CA THR A 173 21.07 -0.13 -24.94
C THR A 173 22.48 0.21 -24.44
N ILE A 174 23.44 0.27 -25.35
CA ILE A 174 24.82 0.69 -25.05
C ILE A 174 25.45 1.27 -26.32
N ILE A 175 26.27 2.30 -26.17
CA ILE A 175 27.17 2.76 -27.23
C ILE A 175 28.53 2.09 -27.03
N PHE A 176 28.99 1.41 -28.07
CA PHE A 176 30.28 0.77 -28.11
C PHE A 176 30.94 1.08 -29.45
N GLU A 177 32.14 1.66 -29.39
CA GLU A 177 32.83 2.24 -30.55
C GLU A 177 31.90 3.22 -31.29
N ASP A 178 31.70 3.03 -32.60
CA ASP A 178 30.89 3.93 -33.44
C ASP A 178 29.39 3.56 -33.46
N PHE A 179 28.96 2.54 -32.71
CA PHE A 179 27.62 1.98 -32.82
C PHE A 179 26.84 2.03 -31.52
N ILE A 180 25.55 2.36 -31.63
CA ILE A 180 24.56 2.06 -30.61
C ILE A 180 24.03 0.65 -30.85
N TYR A 181 24.02 -0.16 -29.80
CA TYR A 181 23.46 -1.50 -29.78
C TYR A 181 22.19 -1.52 -28.93
N ALA A 182 21.20 -2.32 -29.35
CA ALA A 182 19.94 -2.50 -28.65
C ALA A 182 19.60 -3.98 -28.55
N ALA A 183 19.57 -4.50 -27.32
CA ALA A 183 19.25 -5.90 -27.02
C ALA A 183 17.74 -6.10 -26.91
N SER A 184 17.19 -7.00 -27.73
CA SER A 184 15.78 -7.39 -27.68
C SER A 184 15.62 -8.89 -27.43
N PRO A 185 14.75 -9.32 -26.51
CA PRO A 185 14.54 -10.73 -26.19
C PRO A 185 13.84 -11.48 -27.32
N THR A 186 13.13 -10.76 -28.21
CA THR A 186 12.38 -11.35 -29.34
C THR A 186 12.80 -10.80 -30.69
N GLY A 187 13.43 -9.62 -30.73
CA GLY A 187 13.77 -8.90 -31.95
C GLY A 187 15.20 -8.97 -32.43
N GLY A 188 16.05 -9.74 -31.74
CA GLY A 188 17.47 -9.82 -32.04
C GLY A 188 18.32 -8.77 -31.35
N LEU A 189 19.60 -8.76 -31.70
CA LEU A 189 20.50 -7.66 -31.43
C LEU A 189 20.50 -6.70 -32.62
N ARG A 190 20.07 -5.47 -32.37
CA ARG A 190 20.05 -4.39 -33.36
C ARG A 190 21.25 -3.48 -33.15
N ARG A 191 21.80 -2.90 -34.22
CA ARG A 191 22.76 -1.80 -34.12
C ARG A 191 22.56 -0.74 -35.19
N ALA A 192 23.00 0.48 -34.90
CA ALA A 192 23.07 1.59 -35.85
C ALA A 192 24.30 2.46 -35.53
N LYS A 193 24.81 3.24 -36.50
CA LYS A 193 25.91 4.17 -36.24
C LYS A 193 25.44 5.27 -35.28
N ALA A 194 26.08 5.40 -34.12
CA ALA A 194 25.66 6.33 -33.07
C ALA A 194 25.66 7.80 -33.53
N ALA A 195 26.63 8.17 -34.38
CA ALA A 195 26.75 9.51 -34.97
C ALA A 195 25.87 9.74 -36.21
N ALA A 196 24.96 8.82 -36.57
CA ALA A 196 24.07 9.03 -37.71
C ALA A 196 23.04 10.12 -37.41
N ASP A 197 22.85 11.05 -38.36
CA ASP A 197 21.95 12.20 -38.22
C ASP A 197 20.46 11.83 -38.03
N ASN A 198 20.06 10.57 -38.25
CA ASN A 198 18.66 10.16 -38.28
C ASN A 198 18.41 8.75 -37.72
N LEU A 199 18.78 8.50 -36.46
CA LEU A 199 18.54 7.22 -35.78
C LEU A 199 17.05 6.86 -35.61
N ILE A 200 16.12 7.80 -35.79
CA ILE A 200 14.68 7.53 -35.78
C ILE A 200 14.22 6.74 -37.02
N ASP A 201 14.95 6.79 -38.15
CA ASP A 201 14.66 5.96 -39.31
C ASP A 201 15.14 4.53 -39.08
N PHE A 202 14.19 3.60 -38.95
CA PHE A 202 14.45 2.18 -38.73
C PHE A 202 15.37 1.55 -39.81
N LYS A 203 15.48 2.14 -41.00
CA LYS A 203 16.38 1.65 -42.07
C LYS A 203 17.85 1.83 -41.74
N ASN A 204 18.19 2.70 -40.79
CA ASN A 204 19.56 2.88 -40.31
C ASN A 204 19.96 1.83 -39.26
N TRP A 205 19.01 0.99 -38.84
CA TRP A 205 19.25 -0.10 -37.91
C TRP A 205 19.36 -1.42 -38.65
N GLU A 206 20.41 -2.18 -38.33
CA GLU A 206 20.62 -3.53 -38.84
C GLU A 206 20.49 -4.58 -37.73
N THR A 207 20.03 -5.77 -38.12
CA THR A 207 20.03 -6.95 -37.23
C THR A 207 21.36 -7.65 -37.41
N ILE A 208 22.18 -7.66 -36.36
CA ILE A 208 23.46 -8.39 -36.37
C ILE A 208 23.34 -9.82 -35.83
N ASP A 209 22.28 -10.08 -35.08
CA ASP A 209 21.91 -11.42 -34.63
C ASP A 209 20.40 -11.50 -34.43
N SER A 210 19.76 -12.56 -34.93
CA SER A 210 18.32 -12.77 -34.83
C SER A 210 17.89 -13.52 -33.56
N GLN A 211 18.83 -14.09 -32.80
CA GLN A 211 18.53 -14.74 -31.52
C GLN A 211 18.12 -13.71 -30.46
N GLY A 212 17.38 -14.11 -29.43
CA GLY A 212 17.00 -13.18 -28.35
C GLY A 212 18.20 -12.74 -27.51
N TRP A 213 18.24 -11.48 -27.10
CA TRP A 213 19.26 -10.90 -26.23
C TRP A 213 18.64 -10.31 -24.96
N LEU A 214 19.28 -10.58 -23.82
CA LEU A 214 18.84 -10.16 -22.50
C LEU A 214 19.54 -8.88 -22.02
N GLY A 215 20.77 -8.62 -22.48
CA GLY A 215 21.51 -7.41 -22.13
C GLY A 215 22.93 -7.39 -22.67
N LEU A 216 23.58 -6.23 -22.54
CA LEU A 216 24.91 -5.92 -23.08
C LEU A 216 25.68 -5.07 -22.08
N GLN A 217 26.97 -5.34 -21.91
CA GLN A 217 27.83 -4.50 -21.06
C GLN A 217 29.23 -4.41 -21.65
N ARG A 218 29.88 -3.27 -21.42
CA ARG A 218 31.28 -3.04 -21.80
C ARG A 218 32.18 -3.23 -20.59
N VAL A 219 33.26 -3.97 -20.77
CA VAL A 219 34.37 -4.06 -19.81
C VAL A 219 35.65 -3.72 -20.55
N ALA A 220 36.37 -2.69 -20.08
CA ALA A 220 37.48 -2.08 -20.81
C ALA A 220 37.12 -1.83 -22.29
N THR A 221 37.80 -2.51 -23.21
CA THR A 221 37.61 -2.39 -24.68
C THR A 221 36.79 -3.54 -25.27
N THR A 222 36.13 -4.36 -24.44
CA THR A 222 35.40 -5.55 -24.90
C THR A 222 33.92 -5.39 -24.63
N LEU A 223 33.09 -5.70 -25.64
CA LEU A 223 31.64 -5.79 -25.49
C LEU A 223 31.23 -7.23 -25.19
N PHE A 224 30.47 -7.39 -24.12
CA PHE A 224 29.83 -8.65 -23.74
C PHE A 224 28.32 -8.52 -23.85
N GLY A 225 27.64 -9.66 -23.97
CA GLY A 225 26.19 -9.70 -23.81
C GLY A 225 25.68 -11.10 -23.54
N VAL A 226 24.44 -11.17 -23.06
CA VAL A 226 23.80 -12.44 -22.73
C VAL A 226 22.66 -12.68 -23.72
N ARG A 227 22.65 -13.87 -24.33
CA ARG A 227 21.54 -14.32 -25.16
C ARG A 227 20.46 -15.00 -24.34
N SER A 228 19.24 -15.04 -24.87
CA SER A 228 18.08 -15.69 -24.26
C SER A 228 18.22 -17.21 -24.14
N ASP A 229 19.17 -17.81 -24.86
CA ASP A 229 19.58 -19.22 -24.73
C ASP A 229 20.53 -19.47 -23.54
N GLN A 230 20.68 -18.49 -22.64
CA GLN A 230 21.50 -18.56 -21.43
C GLN A 230 23.00 -18.67 -21.71
N THR A 231 23.47 -18.06 -22.80
CA THR A 231 24.90 -18.03 -23.14
C THR A 231 25.50 -16.64 -22.98
N LEU A 232 26.72 -16.57 -22.45
CA LEU A 232 27.54 -15.36 -22.45
C LEU A 232 28.28 -15.25 -23.77
N GLN A 233 28.07 -14.14 -24.44
CA GLN A 233 28.68 -13.79 -25.71
C GLN A 233 29.74 -12.70 -25.49
N GLN A 234 30.81 -12.80 -26.27
CA GLN A 234 31.85 -11.77 -26.36
C GLN A 234 32.00 -11.34 -27.81
N LEU A 235 32.04 -10.03 -28.06
CA LEU A 235 32.33 -9.48 -29.37
C LEU A 235 33.83 -9.61 -29.67
N SER A 236 34.16 -10.22 -30.81
CA SER A 236 35.53 -10.32 -31.32
C SER A 236 35.56 -9.92 -32.79
N SER A 237 36.31 -8.86 -33.11
CA SER A 237 36.32 -8.20 -34.42
C SER A 237 34.93 -7.72 -34.84
N ASP A 238 34.10 -8.57 -35.46
CA ASP A 238 32.77 -8.23 -35.98
C ASP A 238 31.68 -9.25 -35.62
N SER A 239 31.99 -10.29 -34.84
CA SER A 239 31.02 -11.33 -34.49
C SER A 239 31.06 -11.71 -33.02
N PHE A 240 29.89 -12.14 -32.52
CA PHE A 240 29.76 -12.64 -31.16
C PHE A 240 30.07 -14.13 -31.10
N SER A 241 30.95 -14.51 -30.19
CA SER A 241 31.27 -15.89 -29.86
C SER A 241 30.87 -16.23 -28.43
N THR A 242 30.31 -17.42 -28.23
CA THR A 242 29.99 -17.94 -26.90
C THR A 242 31.27 -18.20 -26.11
N ILE A 243 31.35 -17.66 -24.88
CA ILE A 243 32.47 -17.89 -23.96
C ILE A 243 32.04 -18.61 -22.67
N ALA A 244 30.75 -18.59 -22.32
CA ALA A 244 30.21 -19.36 -21.20
C ALA A 244 28.74 -19.76 -21.45
N ASN A 245 28.30 -20.81 -20.77
CA ASN A 245 26.90 -21.26 -20.74
C ASN A 245 26.43 -21.22 -19.28
N PHE A 246 25.24 -20.69 -19.05
CA PHE A 246 24.66 -20.55 -17.72
C PHE A 246 23.63 -21.63 -17.43
N VAL A 247 23.40 -21.86 -16.14
CA VAL A 247 22.32 -22.72 -15.64
C VAL A 247 21.30 -21.81 -14.96
N GLY A 248 20.26 -21.44 -15.70
CA GLY A 248 19.25 -20.48 -15.26
C GLY A 248 19.34 -19.15 -16.03
N VAL A 249 18.27 -18.36 -15.91
CA VAL A 249 18.15 -17.07 -16.59
C VAL A 249 18.81 -15.99 -15.73
N PRO A 250 19.79 -15.24 -16.26
CA PRO A 250 20.33 -14.08 -15.55
C PRO A 250 19.24 -13.05 -15.26
N LYS A 251 19.23 -12.51 -14.04
CA LYS A 251 18.33 -11.40 -13.64
C LYS A 251 18.91 -10.05 -14.01
N GLN A 252 20.24 -9.90 -13.98
CA GLN A 252 20.91 -8.65 -14.33
C GLN A 252 22.29 -8.91 -14.98
N ILE A 253 22.67 -8.03 -15.90
CA ILE A 253 24.02 -7.88 -16.43
C ILE A 253 24.57 -6.49 -16.03
N GLY A 254 25.61 -6.47 -15.20
CA GLY A 254 26.30 -5.25 -14.76
C GLY A 254 27.77 -5.28 -15.17
N ALA A 255 28.44 -4.14 -15.07
CA ALA A 255 29.88 -4.06 -15.28
C ALA A 255 30.48 -2.89 -14.50
N ASN A 256 31.78 -2.99 -14.19
CA ASN A 256 32.63 -1.86 -13.89
C ASN A 256 33.76 -1.78 -14.95
N GLU A 257 34.79 -0.97 -14.72
CA GLU A 257 35.88 -0.79 -15.69
C GLU A 257 36.64 -2.10 -16.00
N ASP A 258 36.73 -3.00 -15.02
CA ASP A 258 37.62 -4.18 -15.05
C ASP A 258 36.89 -5.52 -15.21
N GLU A 259 35.63 -5.59 -14.75
CA GLU A 259 34.88 -6.83 -14.59
C GLU A 259 33.42 -6.71 -15.05
N LEU A 260 32.95 -7.79 -15.67
CA LEU A 260 31.54 -8.04 -15.94
C LEU A 260 30.92 -8.76 -14.74
N LEU A 261 29.67 -8.45 -14.41
CA LEU A 261 28.89 -9.09 -13.36
C LEU A 261 27.60 -9.67 -13.95
N ILE A 262 27.36 -10.96 -13.70
CA ILE A 262 26.13 -11.64 -14.07
C ILE A 262 25.43 -12.12 -12.80
N THR A 263 24.23 -11.59 -12.53
CA THR A 263 23.46 -11.91 -11.34
C THR A 263 22.39 -12.94 -11.66
N PHE A 264 22.36 -14.03 -10.92
CA PHE A 264 21.32 -15.07 -10.93
C PHE A 264 20.60 -15.08 -9.58
N GLU A 265 19.57 -15.92 -9.46
CA GLU A 265 18.85 -16.07 -8.20
C GLU A 265 19.74 -16.64 -7.07
N ASN A 266 20.62 -17.59 -7.38
CA ASN A 266 21.41 -18.31 -6.36
C ASN A 266 22.90 -17.95 -6.35
N GLU A 267 23.35 -17.17 -7.33
CA GLU A 267 24.77 -16.81 -7.45
C GLU A 267 25.00 -15.51 -8.24
N ILE A 268 26.17 -14.92 -8.07
CA ILE A 268 26.71 -13.85 -8.90
C ILE A 268 28.04 -14.33 -9.47
N GLN A 269 28.22 -14.22 -10.78
CA GLN A 269 29.46 -14.58 -11.46
C GLN A 269 30.16 -13.34 -12.00
N THR A 270 31.48 -13.24 -11.82
CA THR A 270 32.28 -12.15 -12.37
C THR A 270 33.25 -12.62 -13.44
N TYR A 271 33.40 -11.86 -14.52
CA TYR A 271 34.30 -12.19 -15.63
C TYR A 271 35.29 -11.04 -15.88
N SER A 272 36.52 -11.38 -16.23
CA SER A 272 37.53 -10.41 -16.65
C SER A 272 37.20 -9.81 -18.03
N SER A 273 37.91 -8.75 -18.42
CA SER A 273 37.85 -8.17 -19.77
C SER A 273 38.23 -9.15 -20.90
N GLN A 274 38.87 -10.29 -20.58
CA GLN A 274 39.16 -11.39 -21.52
C GLN A 274 38.11 -12.51 -21.50
N GLY A 275 37.01 -12.35 -20.76
CA GLY A 275 35.94 -13.35 -20.69
C GLY A 275 36.25 -14.56 -19.79
N THR A 276 37.24 -14.45 -18.89
CA THR A 276 37.57 -15.53 -17.94
C THR A 276 36.81 -15.33 -16.64
N LEU A 277 36.13 -16.38 -16.16
CA LEU A 277 35.45 -16.38 -14.85
C LEU A 277 36.48 -16.13 -13.73
N LYS A 278 36.26 -15.10 -12.92
CA LYS A 278 37.14 -14.73 -11.80
C LYS A 278 36.62 -15.24 -10.46
N GLU A 279 35.36 -14.98 -10.18
CA GLU A 279 34.77 -15.20 -8.86
C GLU A 279 33.28 -15.54 -8.99
N THR A 280 32.80 -16.45 -8.14
CA THR A 280 31.39 -16.76 -7.97
C THR A 280 31.00 -16.54 -6.51
N ILE A 281 29.91 -15.81 -6.29
CA ILE A 281 29.33 -15.53 -4.97
C ILE A 281 28.02 -16.29 -4.86
N TYR A 282 27.92 -17.23 -3.93
CA TYR A 282 26.71 -18.04 -3.72
C TYR A 282 25.84 -17.46 -2.60
N THR A 283 24.53 -17.68 -2.71
CA THR A 283 23.61 -17.46 -1.58
C THR A 283 24.04 -18.25 -0.35
N SER A 284 23.77 -17.70 0.84
CA SER A 284 24.05 -18.35 2.12
C SER A 284 22.74 -18.71 2.81
N PRO A 285 22.66 -19.87 3.48
CA PRO A 285 21.52 -20.19 4.34
C PRO A 285 21.26 -19.13 5.42
N GLN A 286 22.24 -18.33 5.81
CA GLN A 286 22.02 -17.22 6.75
C GLN A 286 21.03 -16.18 6.19
N TYR A 287 21.02 -16.00 4.87
CA TYR A 287 20.17 -15.06 4.15
C TYR A 287 19.34 -15.88 3.18
N PHE A 288 18.24 -16.46 3.67
CA PHE A 288 17.30 -17.32 2.93
C PHE A 288 16.53 -16.56 1.82
N SER A 289 17.25 -15.92 0.91
CA SER A 289 16.71 -15.06 -0.14
C SER A 289 17.62 -15.08 -1.36
N GLY A 290 17.02 -15.23 -2.54
CA GLY A 290 17.75 -15.14 -3.79
C GLY A 290 18.20 -13.71 -4.10
N TYR A 291 19.20 -13.58 -4.97
CA TYR A 291 19.66 -12.29 -5.47
C TYR A 291 18.78 -11.80 -6.61
N ASN A 292 18.65 -10.48 -6.73
CA ASN A 292 17.90 -9.79 -7.78
C ASN A 292 18.82 -8.87 -8.60
N ALA A 293 19.67 -8.12 -7.91
CA ALA A 293 20.56 -7.15 -8.53
C ALA A 293 21.93 -7.18 -7.85
N ALA A 294 22.99 -6.85 -8.57
CA ALA A 294 24.31 -6.64 -7.97
C ALA A 294 25.16 -5.66 -8.76
N ILE A 295 25.95 -4.85 -8.04
CA ILE A 295 27.01 -4.03 -8.62
C ILE A 295 28.30 -4.24 -7.83
N LYS A 296 29.44 -3.96 -8.46
CA LYS A 296 30.74 -3.88 -7.77
C LYS A 296 31.28 -2.47 -7.90
N PHE A 297 31.35 -1.79 -6.76
CA PHE A 297 31.70 -0.37 -6.65
C PHE A 297 32.65 -0.17 -5.47
N ASP A 298 33.66 0.69 -5.63
CA ASP A 298 34.68 0.97 -4.60
C ASP A 298 35.27 -0.30 -3.91
N GLY A 299 35.54 -1.34 -4.71
CA GLY A 299 36.13 -2.60 -4.23
C GLY A 299 35.19 -3.53 -3.44
N ALA A 300 33.91 -3.21 -3.31
CA ALA A 300 32.90 -4.05 -2.65
C ALA A 300 31.77 -4.45 -3.62
N PHE A 301 31.15 -5.59 -3.34
CA PHE A 301 29.89 -6.02 -3.93
C PHE A 301 28.73 -5.48 -3.12
N TYR A 302 27.77 -4.90 -3.83
CA TYR A 302 26.49 -4.45 -3.31
C TYR A 302 25.42 -5.31 -3.95
N ILE A 303 24.76 -6.15 -3.14
CA ILE A 303 23.90 -7.24 -3.60
C ILE A 303 22.49 -6.98 -3.09
N GLY A 304 21.57 -6.77 -4.02
CA GLY A 304 20.16 -6.64 -3.76
C GLY A 304 19.49 -8.01 -3.69
N THR A 305 18.84 -8.30 -2.58
CA THR A 305 18.19 -9.60 -2.34
C THR A 305 16.66 -9.50 -2.50
N ALA A 306 15.98 -10.64 -2.58
CA ALA A 306 14.52 -10.67 -2.67
C ALA A 306 13.80 -10.39 -1.34
N GLN A 307 14.46 -10.50 -0.18
CA GLN A 307 13.83 -10.42 1.15
C GLN A 307 14.74 -9.89 2.28
N ASN A 308 16.04 -9.69 2.07
CA ASN A 308 17.00 -9.28 3.11
C ASN A 308 17.68 -7.94 2.80
N GLY A 309 17.06 -7.10 1.98
CA GLY A 309 17.56 -5.79 1.58
C GLY A 309 18.90 -5.86 0.86
N LEU A 310 19.80 -4.93 1.18
CA LEU A 310 21.13 -4.78 0.58
C LEU A 310 22.18 -5.53 1.41
N LEU A 311 22.95 -6.42 0.77
CA LEU A 311 24.14 -7.03 1.35
C LEU A 311 25.41 -6.41 0.77
N ILE A 312 26.37 -6.07 1.64
CA ILE A 312 27.66 -5.50 1.26
C ILE A 312 28.79 -6.46 1.65
N THR A 313 29.64 -6.86 0.70
CA THR A 313 30.80 -7.73 0.98
C THR A 313 31.99 -7.38 0.08
N SER A 314 33.21 -7.51 0.60
CA SER A 314 34.44 -7.43 -0.19
C SER A 314 35.05 -8.81 -0.49
N SER A 315 34.31 -9.90 -0.22
CA SER A 315 34.77 -11.27 -0.41
C SER A 315 33.78 -12.10 -1.22
N SER A 316 34.24 -13.22 -1.79
CA SER A 316 33.40 -14.22 -2.47
C SER A 316 32.35 -14.88 -1.57
N SER A 317 32.48 -14.77 -0.25
CA SER A 317 31.50 -15.26 0.71
C SER A 317 30.65 -14.10 1.26
N ILE A 318 29.37 -14.39 1.48
CA ILE A 318 28.43 -13.45 2.09
C ILE A 318 28.11 -13.76 3.56
N ASP A 319 28.73 -14.78 4.17
CA ASP A 319 28.49 -15.13 5.59
C ASP A 319 28.90 -14.01 6.55
N LYS A 320 29.74 -13.07 6.09
CA LYS A 320 30.16 -11.87 6.82
C LYS A 320 29.70 -10.58 6.13
N ALA A 321 28.74 -10.67 5.21
CA ALA A 321 28.21 -9.49 4.56
C ALA A 321 27.54 -8.57 5.59
N LEU A 322 27.67 -7.27 5.38
CA LEU A 322 26.91 -6.26 6.12
C LEU A 322 25.53 -6.13 5.46
N ALA A 323 24.47 -6.40 6.22
CA ALA A 323 23.10 -6.16 5.77
C ALA A 323 22.68 -4.72 6.10
N ILE A 324 22.19 -3.99 5.09
CA ILE A 324 21.64 -2.65 5.23
C ILE A 324 20.17 -2.71 4.84
N ILE A 325 19.31 -2.46 5.82
CA ILE A 325 17.85 -2.45 5.68
C ILE A 325 17.33 -1.28 6.53
N PRO A 326 16.78 -0.22 5.92
CA PRO A 326 16.05 0.80 6.69
C PRO A 326 14.86 0.19 7.45
N GLU A 327 14.52 0.79 8.59
CA GLU A 327 13.40 0.36 9.44
C GLU A 327 12.07 0.36 8.67
N GLY A 328 11.27 -0.70 8.88
CA GLY A 328 10.00 -0.86 8.21
C GLY A 328 9.38 -2.26 8.36
N PRO A 329 8.17 -2.45 7.82
CA PRO A 329 7.53 -3.76 7.79
C PRO A 329 8.28 -4.75 6.87
N LEU A 330 7.92 -6.03 6.97
CA LEU A 330 8.53 -7.08 6.16
C LEU A 330 8.30 -6.89 4.65
N ARG A 331 7.18 -6.26 4.24
CA ARG A 331 6.75 -6.14 2.84
C ARG A 331 5.91 -4.88 2.58
N ASN A 332 5.77 -4.52 1.30
CA ASN A 332 4.94 -3.40 0.81
C ASN A 332 3.56 -3.82 0.28
N ASP A 333 3.13 -5.05 0.54
CA ASP A 333 1.80 -5.57 0.18
C ASP A 333 1.03 -6.00 1.46
N PRO A 334 0.77 -5.08 2.42
CA PRO A 334 -0.02 -5.40 3.61
C PRO A 334 -1.43 -5.81 3.20
N PHE A 335 -1.93 -6.90 3.79
CA PHE A 335 -3.26 -7.41 3.50
C PHE A 335 -4.31 -6.94 4.50
N ASN A 336 -3.93 -6.91 5.78
CA ASN A 336 -4.79 -6.46 6.87
C ASN A 336 -3.92 -5.89 7.99
N ILE A 337 -4.47 -4.93 8.73
CA ILE A 337 -3.76 -4.23 9.80
C ILE A 337 -4.68 -4.03 11.00
N GLU A 338 -4.12 -4.05 12.19
CA GLU A 338 -4.90 -3.74 13.39
C GLU A 338 -4.07 -2.91 14.37
N ALA A 339 -4.61 -1.77 14.77
CA ALA A 339 -3.99 -0.85 15.71
C ALA A 339 -4.53 -1.04 17.13
N ALA A 340 -3.64 -0.85 18.09
CA ALA A 340 -3.94 -0.61 19.48
C ALA A 340 -3.13 0.61 19.94
N PHE A 341 -3.23 0.98 21.21
CA PHE A 341 -2.54 2.15 21.72
C PHE A 341 -1.02 2.09 21.48
N GLY A 342 -0.51 2.96 20.59
CA GLY A 342 0.90 3.03 20.23
C GLY A 342 1.49 1.75 19.61
N GLU A 343 0.64 0.82 19.17
CA GLU A 343 1.02 -0.48 18.62
C GLU A 343 0.23 -0.78 17.33
N LEU A 344 0.88 -1.33 16.31
CA LEU A 344 0.24 -1.72 15.05
C LEU A 344 0.74 -3.10 14.63
N TRP A 345 -0.17 -4.02 14.30
CA TRP A 345 0.15 -5.28 13.65
C TRP A 345 -0.16 -5.23 12.16
N VAL A 346 0.66 -5.91 11.37
CA VAL A 346 0.55 -6.00 9.92
C VAL A 346 0.74 -7.45 9.48
N VAL A 347 -0.20 -7.96 8.70
CA VAL A 347 -0.13 -9.31 8.11
C VAL A 347 -0.10 -9.23 6.59
N PHE A 348 0.57 -10.21 5.98
CA PHE A 348 0.86 -10.22 4.54
C PHE A 348 0.37 -11.50 3.85
N GLY A 349 -0.56 -12.26 4.45
CA GLY A 349 -1.25 -13.32 3.71
C GLY A 349 -2.06 -12.72 2.55
N ASP A 350 -2.87 -13.53 1.91
CA ASP A 350 -3.83 -13.06 0.92
C ASP A 350 -4.80 -14.18 0.56
N TYR A 351 -5.82 -13.78 -0.19
CA TYR A 351 -6.60 -14.64 -1.05
C TYR A 351 -7.08 -13.82 -2.26
N SER A 352 -7.45 -14.49 -3.36
CA SER A 352 -8.04 -13.82 -4.53
C SER A 352 -9.44 -13.27 -4.24
N ASP A 353 -10.02 -12.48 -5.15
CA ASP A 353 -11.42 -12.00 -5.02
C ASP A 353 -12.45 -13.15 -4.93
N ALA A 354 -12.08 -14.35 -5.39
CA ALA A 354 -12.88 -15.56 -5.24
C ALA A 354 -12.57 -16.32 -3.94
N TYR A 355 -11.82 -15.72 -3.02
CA TYR A 355 -11.35 -16.28 -1.75
C TYR A 355 -10.53 -17.57 -1.94
N ASN A 356 -9.70 -17.61 -2.98
CA ASN A 356 -8.73 -18.68 -3.17
C ASN A 356 -7.39 -18.31 -2.50
N PRO A 357 -6.92 -19.06 -1.50
CA PRO A 357 -5.64 -18.79 -0.83
C PRO A 357 -4.41 -19.26 -1.62
N TYR A 358 -4.58 -19.95 -2.76
CA TYR A 358 -3.50 -20.55 -3.52
C TYR A 358 -2.91 -19.62 -4.59
N PRO A 359 -1.58 -19.69 -4.86
CA PRO A 359 -0.59 -20.49 -4.15
C PRO A 359 -0.31 -19.96 -2.73
N LEU A 360 -0.18 -20.87 -1.76
CA LEU A 360 -0.01 -20.52 -0.35
C LEU A 360 1.23 -19.65 -0.12
N LYS A 361 1.10 -18.68 0.78
CA LYS A 361 2.13 -17.72 1.14
C LYS A 361 2.69 -18.03 2.52
N GLN A 362 3.97 -18.38 2.56
CA GLN A 362 4.76 -18.55 3.77
C GLN A 362 5.42 -17.21 4.13
N ARG A 363 4.62 -16.29 4.67
CA ARG A 363 5.06 -14.92 4.99
C ARG A 363 5.07 -14.72 6.51
N GLY A 364 6.02 -13.92 6.98
CA GLY A 364 6.07 -13.47 8.37
C GLY A 364 4.99 -12.42 8.66
N VAL A 365 5.06 -11.82 9.85
CA VAL A 365 4.19 -10.72 10.30
C VAL A 365 5.04 -9.60 10.90
N SER A 366 4.51 -8.39 10.91
CA SER A 366 5.20 -7.20 11.42
C SER A 366 4.40 -6.55 12.54
N ASN A 367 5.12 -6.02 13.53
CA ASN A 367 4.56 -5.26 14.63
C ASN A 367 5.36 -3.98 14.82
N LEU A 368 4.69 -2.84 14.85
CA LEU A 368 5.28 -1.53 15.16
C LEU A 368 4.89 -1.16 16.59
N ARG A 369 5.87 -0.77 17.40
CA ARG A 369 5.64 -0.20 18.73
C ARG A 369 6.74 0.80 19.06
N GLU A 370 6.37 1.97 19.60
CA GLU A 370 7.33 3.02 19.96
C GLU A 370 8.32 3.34 18.82
N GLU A 371 7.77 3.51 17.60
CA GLU A 371 8.53 3.80 16.36
C GLU A 371 9.52 2.70 15.91
N THR A 372 9.50 1.53 16.55
CA THR A 372 10.39 0.40 16.22
C THR A 372 9.62 -0.78 15.66
N TRP A 373 10.16 -1.42 14.62
CA TRP A 373 9.56 -2.60 14.00
C TRP A 373 10.13 -3.90 14.58
N LEU A 374 9.24 -4.76 15.07
CA LEU A 374 9.51 -6.18 15.29
C LEU A 374 8.93 -6.98 14.13
N ASN A 375 9.81 -7.69 13.41
CA ASN A 375 9.43 -8.54 12.28
C ASN A 375 9.59 -10.01 12.65
N ILE A 376 8.50 -10.77 12.71
CA ILE A 376 8.49 -12.18 13.07
C ILE A 376 8.49 -13.02 11.78
N PRO A 377 9.54 -13.80 11.48
CA PRO A 377 9.64 -14.57 10.26
C PRO A 377 8.67 -15.76 10.26
N TYR A 378 8.27 -16.23 9.08
CA TYR A 378 7.38 -17.39 8.90
C TYR A 378 7.83 -18.62 9.69
N SER A 379 9.14 -18.87 9.78
CA SER A 379 9.72 -20.01 10.49
C SER A 379 9.36 -20.07 11.98
N GLU A 380 8.94 -18.95 12.57
CA GLU A 380 8.54 -18.86 13.98
C GLU A 380 7.02 -18.97 14.18
N LEU A 381 6.22 -18.96 13.11
CA LEU A 381 4.74 -18.91 13.18
C LEU A 381 4.07 -20.28 13.32
N LEU A 382 4.78 -21.27 13.86
CA LEU A 382 4.27 -22.63 14.08
C LEU A 382 3.65 -23.28 12.82
N GLY A 383 4.14 -22.90 11.63
CA GLY A 383 3.66 -23.39 10.34
C GLY A 383 2.45 -22.66 9.76
N ALA A 384 1.86 -21.70 10.48
CA ALA A 384 0.73 -20.92 10.02
C ALA A 384 1.10 -20.09 8.78
N ASN A 385 0.46 -20.38 7.65
CA ASN A 385 0.62 -19.67 6.39
C ASN A 385 -0.63 -18.83 6.06
N ASN A 386 -0.60 -17.98 5.04
CA ASN A 386 -1.77 -17.15 4.64
C ASN A 386 -2.49 -16.49 5.82
N ILE A 387 -1.74 -15.79 6.69
CA ILE A 387 -2.32 -15.04 7.80
C ILE A 387 -3.01 -13.78 7.25
N THR A 388 -4.31 -13.64 7.48
CA THR A 388 -5.17 -12.65 6.80
C THR A 388 -5.86 -11.66 7.71
N ASN A 389 -5.93 -11.89 9.03
CA ASN A 389 -6.61 -10.98 9.95
C ASN A 389 -5.94 -11.01 11.33
N ILE A 390 -6.07 -9.94 12.10
CA ILE A 390 -5.53 -9.75 13.45
C ILE A 390 -6.68 -9.40 14.40
N THR A 391 -6.67 -9.97 15.60
CA THR A 391 -7.63 -9.62 16.65
C THR A 391 -6.93 -9.49 17.98
N PHE A 392 -6.92 -8.28 18.55
CA PHE A 392 -6.46 -8.05 19.91
C PHE A 392 -7.44 -8.61 20.92
N ASN A 393 -6.93 -9.15 22.03
CA ASN A 393 -7.76 -9.37 23.20
C ASN A 393 -7.99 -8.01 23.93
N PRO A 394 -9.24 -7.53 24.05
CA PRO A 394 -9.52 -6.27 24.71
C PRO A 394 -9.20 -6.26 26.22
N ASP A 395 -9.17 -7.44 26.86
CA ASP A 395 -8.91 -7.59 28.29
C ASP A 395 -7.42 -7.83 28.61
N ASP A 396 -6.61 -8.19 27.61
CA ASP A 396 -5.18 -8.49 27.76
C ASP A 396 -4.39 -8.08 26.50
N ALA A 397 -3.79 -6.89 26.55
CA ALA A 397 -3.01 -6.34 25.45
C ALA A 397 -1.75 -7.16 25.07
N SER A 398 -1.35 -8.15 25.89
CA SER A 398 -0.25 -9.07 25.53
C SER A 398 -0.72 -10.18 24.58
N GLN A 399 -2.01 -10.47 24.53
CA GLN A 399 -2.59 -11.58 23.78
C GLN A 399 -3.18 -11.08 22.45
N VAL A 400 -2.68 -11.66 21.35
CA VAL A 400 -3.12 -11.36 19.99
C VAL A 400 -3.43 -12.66 19.26
N PHE A 401 -4.52 -12.66 18.50
CA PHE A 401 -4.91 -13.77 17.65
C PHE A 401 -4.72 -13.40 16.18
N LEU A 402 -4.12 -14.30 15.41
CA LEU A 402 -3.92 -14.16 13.98
C LEU A 402 -4.72 -15.23 13.25
N SER A 403 -5.69 -14.80 12.44
CA SER A 403 -6.49 -15.69 11.60
C SER A 403 -5.71 -16.08 10.36
N SER A 404 -5.72 -17.36 10.03
CA SER A 404 -5.15 -17.88 8.79
C SER A 404 -6.25 -18.42 7.87
N TYR A 405 -6.24 -17.98 6.62
CA TYR A 405 -7.13 -18.49 5.58
C TYR A 405 -6.65 -19.84 4.99
N ASN A 406 -6.00 -20.66 5.82
CA ASN A 406 -5.54 -22.01 5.49
C ASN A 406 -5.23 -22.87 6.73
N SER A 407 -4.62 -22.31 7.77
CA SER A 407 -4.00 -23.05 8.87
C SER A 407 -4.76 -23.00 10.20
N GLY A 408 -5.86 -22.23 10.29
CA GLY A 408 -6.63 -22.07 11.52
C GLY A 408 -6.37 -20.73 12.23
N LEU A 409 -6.30 -20.76 13.57
CA LEU A 409 -6.14 -19.57 14.42
C LEU A 409 -4.83 -19.66 15.21
N LEU A 410 -3.91 -18.72 15.01
CA LEU A 410 -2.65 -18.65 15.75
C LEU A 410 -2.80 -17.70 16.94
N GLU A 411 -2.49 -18.17 18.15
CA GLU A 411 -2.44 -17.37 19.37
C GLU A 411 -0.99 -16.95 19.66
N LEU A 412 -0.80 -15.67 19.95
CA LEU A 412 0.46 -15.08 20.41
C LEU A 412 0.25 -14.48 21.79
N ASN A 413 1.24 -14.65 22.67
CA ASN A 413 1.33 -13.94 23.94
C ASN A 413 2.68 -13.24 24.00
N ASP A 414 2.69 -11.95 24.37
CA ASP A 414 3.88 -11.10 24.37
C ASP A 414 4.63 -11.17 23.02
N LYS A 415 3.87 -11.15 21.91
CA LYS A 415 4.38 -11.22 20.53
C LYS A 415 5.06 -12.55 20.17
N VAL A 416 4.95 -13.57 21.02
CA VAL A 416 5.50 -14.93 20.76
C VAL A 416 4.36 -15.89 20.40
N PRO A 417 4.42 -16.58 19.25
CA PRO A 417 3.48 -17.65 18.92
C PRO A 417 3.49 -18.77 19.97
N VAL A 418 2.33 -19.04 20.57
CA VAL A 418 2.17 -20.05 21.62
C VAL A 418 1.38 -21.26 21.17
N ARG A 419 0.39 -21.09 20.29
CA ARG A 419 -0.49 -22.19 19.88
C ARG A 419 -1.17 -21.91 18.55
N LEU A 420 -1.11 -22.89 17.64
CA LEU A 420 -1.94 -22.93 16.44
C LEU A 420 -3.13 -23.85 16.68
N TYR A 421 -4.34 -23.29 16.66
CA TYR A 421 -5.60 -24.01 16.75
C TYR A 421 -6.08 -24.43 15.37
N ASN A 422 -6.38 -25.72 15.21
CA ASN A 422 -6.83 -26.31 13.96
C ASN A 422 -7.79 -27.49 14.23
N GLU A 423 -8.15 -28.24 13.20
CA GLU A 423 -9.08 -29.38 13.24
C GLU A 423 -8.62 -30.51 14.17
N THR A 424 -7.32 -30.66 14.39
CA THR A 424 -6.77 -31.75 15.20
C THR A 424 -6.84 -31.50 16.70
N ASN A 425 -6.99 -30.24 17.13
CA ASN A 425 -6.82 -29.83 18.52
C ASN A 425 -7.89 -28.86 19.03
N SER A 426 -8.92 -28.59 18.23
CA SER A 426 -9.97 -27.62 18.50
C SER A 426 -11.29 -28.01 17.82
N GLY A 427 -12.36 -27.24 18.03
CA GLY A 427 -13.65 -27.42 17.35
C GLY A 427 -13.72 -26.82 15.94
N LEU A 428 -12.61 -26.32 15.39
CA LEU A 428 -12.52 -25.86 14.00
C LEU A 428 -12.62 -27.04 13.04
N SER A 429 -13.09 -26.79 11.82
CA SER A 429 -13.31 -27.82 10.80
C SER A 429 -12.46 -27.57 9.55
N GLU A 430 -11.95 -28.65 8.98
CA GLU A 430 -11.27 -28.65 7.68
C GLU A 430 -12.26 -28.58 6.51
N VAL A 431 -11.85 -27.96 5.41
CA VAL A 431 -12.62 -27.95 4.16
C VAL A 431 -12.71 -29.40 3.62
N PRO A 432 -13.91 -29.97 3.38
CA PRO A 432 -14.04 -31.38 3.01
C PRO A 432 -13.29 -31.80 1.75
N SER A 433 -13.17 -30.90 0.78
CA SER A 433 -12.43 -31.13 -0.47
C SER A 433 -10.91 -30.97 -0.32
N ASN A 434 -10.44 -30.39 0.78
CA ASN A 434 -9.04 -30.15 1.07
C ASN A 434 -8.78 -30.22 2.59
N PRO A 435 -8.53 -31.43 3.14
CA PRO A 435 -8.58 -31.69 4.58
C PRO A 435 -7.43 -31.08 5.39
N THR A 436 -6.54 -30.31 4.76
CA THR A 436 -5.51 -29.50 5.44
C THR A 436 -5.90 -28.03 5.56
N ASP A 437 -7.02 -27.62 4.96
CA ASP A 437 -7.47 -26.23 4.94
C ASP A 437 -8.44 -25.97 6.09
N VAL A 438 -7.98 -25.24 7.10
CA VAL A 438 -8.84 -24.61 8.12
C VAL A 438 -8.85 -23.11 7.85
N ARG A 439 -9.90 -22.63 7.20
CA ARG A 439 -9.97 -21.25 6.70
C ARG A 439 -10.69 -20.34 7.68
N ILE A 440 -9.92 -19.58 8.45
CA ILE A 440 -10.42 -18.56 9.39
C ILE A 440 -10.19 -17.18 8.78
N ASN A 441 -11.21 -16.32 8.85
CA ASN A 441 -11.13 -14.95 8.32
C ASN A 441 -11.35 -13.91 9.42
N GLY A 442 -12.56 -13.37 9.53
CA GLY A 442 -12.91 -12.42 10.59
C GLY A 442 -13.03 -13.09 11.95
N ALA A 443 -12.59 -12.37 12.97
CA ALA A 443 -12.79 -12.73 14.37
C ALA A 443 -13.00 -11.47 15.22
N ALA A 444 -13.82 -11.59 16.25
CA ALA A 444 -14.15 -10.48 17.15
C ALA A 444 -14.50 -10.98 18.55
N PHE A 445 -14.10 -10.22 19.56
CA PHE A 445 -14.52 -10.46 20.94
C PHE A 445 -15.94 -9.96 21.16
N ASP A 446 -16.70 -10.67 22.00
CA ASP A 446 -17.92 -10.14 22.62
C ASP A 446 -17.63 -9.47 23.96
N VAL A 447 -18.63 -8.74 24.48
CA VAL A 447 -18.55 -8.06 25.78
C VAL A 447 -18.36 -9.01 26.99
N SER A 448 -18.44 -10.32 26.79
CA SER A 448 -18.18 -11.35 27.81
C SER A 448 -16.78 -11.97 27.68
N GLY A 449 -15.92 -11.45 26.79
CA GLY A 449 -14.56 -11.93 26.57
C GLY A 449 -14.47 -13.20 25.72
N ASN A 450 -15.54 -13.58 25.01
CA ASN A 450 -15.48 -14.72 24.09
C ASN A 450 -15.05 -14.28 22.70
N LEU A 451 -14.11 -14.99 22.10
CA LEU A 451 -13.68 -14.74 20.73
C LEU A 451 -14.54 -15.54 19.75
N TRP A 452 -15.28 -14.84 18.91
CA TRP A 452 -16.05 -15.39 17.79
C TRP A 452 -15.24 -15.33 16.52
N MET A 453 -15.35 -16.34 15.66
CA MET A 453 -14.61 -16.40 14.39
C MET A 453 -15.40 -17.16 13.34
N THR A 454 -15.19 -16.83 12.08
CA THR A 454 -15.76 -17.58 10.96
C THR A 454 -14.84 -18.69 10.47
N ASN A 455 -15.42 -19.79 9.98
CA ASN A 455 -14.71 -20.90 9.38
C ASN A 455 -15.34 -21.24 8.02
N SER A 456 -14.69 -20.86 6.92
CA SER A 456 -15.27 -20.91 5.57
C SER A 456 -15.38 -22.32 4.98
N LEU A 457 -16.36 -22.53 4.09
CA LEU A 457 -16.59 -23.77 3.32
C LEU A 457 -16.85 -25.04 4.16
N VAL A 458 -17.31 -24.86 5.40
CA VAL A 458 -17.61 -25.96 6.33
C VAL A 458 -18.99 -25.80 6.95
N LYS A 459 -19.55 -26.92 7.41
CA LYS A 459 -20.86 -26.97 8.08
C LYS A 459 -20.88 -26.11 9.33
N ASN A 460 -19.80 -26.17 10.12
CA ASN A 460 -19.62 -25.39 11.34
C ASN A 460 -19.02 -24.02 11.00
N GLY A 461 -19.76 -23.21 10.24
CA GLY A 461 -19.27 -21.98 9.65
C GLY A 461 -18.97 -20.83 10.63
N LEU A 462 -19.47 -20.93 11.86
CA LEU A 462 -19.17 -20.02 12.96
C LEU A 462 -18.51 -20.82 14.09
N ALA A 463 -17.55 -20.25 14.79
CA ALA A 463 -16.93 -20.86 15.96
C ALA A 463 -16.80 -19.83 17.10
N LYS A 464 -16.82 -20.34 18.33
CA LYS A 464 -16.68 -19.58 19.56
C LYS A 464 -15.53 -20.14 20.40
N LYS A 465 -14.61 -19.31 20.82
CA LYS A 465 -13.57 -19.62 21.80
C LYS A 465 -13.97 -19.06 23.17
N GLU A 466 -14.14 -19.95 24.14
CA GLU A 466 -14.35 -19.63 25.55
C GLU A 466 -13.14 -20.13 26.34
N GLY A 467 -12.30 -19.21 26.83
CA GLY A 467 -11.01 -19.56 27.41
C GLY A 467 -10.12 -20.32 26.40
N ALA A 468 -9.79 -21.58 26.69
CA ALA A 468 -8.96 -22.43 25.83
C ALA A 468 -9.74 -23.34 24.88
N VAL A 469 -11.08 -23.38 24.97
CA VAL A 469 -11.93 -24.29 24.21
C VAL A 469 -12.54 -23.55 23.02
N ILE A 470 -12.40 -24.12 21.82
CA ILE A 470 -13.09 -23.65 20.62
C ILE A 470 -14.21 -24.62 20.28
N GLN A 471 -15.42 -24.11 20.08
CA GLN A 471 -16.59 -24.87 19.66
C GLN A 471 -17.14 -24.36 18.33
N GLY A 472 -17.27 -25.25 17.34
CA GLY A 472 -17.95 -24.97 16.08
C GLY A 472 -19.48 -24.98 16.22
N ILE A 473 -20.14 -24.11 15.45
CA ILE A 473 -21.59 -23.88 15.43
C ILE A 473 -22.06 -24.04 13.98
N SER A 474 -23.02 -24.95 13.79
CA SER A 474 -23.54 -25.28 12.47
C SER A 474 -24.36 -24.12 11.89
N VAL A 475 -24.05 -23.74 10.66
CA VAL A 475 -24.83 -22.75 9.88
C VAL A 475 -25.77 -23.41 8.87
N ALA A 476 -25.73 -24.74 8.74
CA ALA A 476 -26.47 -25.49 7.71
C ALA A 476 -28.00 -25.29 7.73
N ASP A 477 -28.58 -24.91 8.88
CA ASP A 477 -30.03 -24.66 8.97
C ASP A 477 -30.44 -23.38 8.24
N ILE A 478 -29.56 -22.38 8.19
CA ILE A 478 -29.79 -21.09 7.52
C ILE A 478 -29.08 -21.00 6.15
N LEU A 479 -27.98 -21.74 6.00
CA LEU A 479 -27.14 -21.83 4.80
C LEU A 479 -26.92 -23.31 4.46
N PRO A 480 -27.92 -24.00 3.89
CA PRO A 480 -27.81 -25.42 3.57
C PRO A 480 -26.78 -25.73 2.48
N ASP A 481 -26.42 -24.71 1.70
CA ASP A 481 -25.41 -24.67 0.63
C ASP A 481 -24.10 -24.02 1.11
N PHE A 482 -23.74 -24.21 2.37
CA PHE A 482 -22.53 -23.62 2.98
C PHE A 482 -21.22 -23.94 2.22
N ASP A 483 -21.19 -25.03 1.47
CA ASP A 483 -20.07 -25.48 0.64
C ASP A 483 -19.98 -24.77 -0.73
N GLU A 484 -21.01 -24.01 -1.11
CA GLU A 484 -21.03 -23.11 -2.27
C GLU A 484 -20.73 -21.64 -1.90
N ILE A 485 -20.48 -21.36 -0.62
CA ILE A 485 -20.12 -20.03 -0.11
C ILE A 485 -18.60 -19.96 0.02
N ASN A 486 -17.95 -19.31 -0.94
CA ASN A 486 -16.49 -19.25 -1.01
C ASN A 486 -15.83 -18.72 0.27
N ALA A 487 -16.53 -17.84 1.00
CA ALA A 487 -16.03 -17.27 2.23
C ALA A 487 -17.13 -16.72 3.13
N TYR A 488 -16.88 -16.82 4.43
CA TYR A 488 -17.37 -15.89 5.42
C TYR A 488 -16.32 -14.78 5.61
N THR A 489 -16.77 -13.53 5.76
CA THR A 489 -15.90 -12.35 5.79
C THR A 489 -15.72 -11.82 7.21
N GLU A 490 -15.88 -10.52 7.44
CA GLU A 490 -15.74 -9.90 8.75
C GLU A 490 -16.79 -10.38 9.74
N VAL A 491 -16.41 -10.37 11.02
CA VAL A 491 -17.27 -10.70 12.16
C VAL A 491 -17.27 -9.51 13.11
N VAL A 492 -18.44 -9.09 13.57
CA VAL A 492 -18.59 -8.07 14.61
C VAL A 492 -19.58 -8.52 15.66
N THR A 493 -19.43 -8.03 16.88
CA THR A 493 -20.38 -8.28 17.98
C THR A 493 -21.02 -6.98 18.46
N ASP A 494 -22.26 -7.04 18.92
CA ASP A 494 -22.90 -5.89 19.57
C ASP A 494 -22.77 -5.93 21.10
N ARG A 495 -23.16 -4.83 21.76
CA ARG A 495 -23.17 -4.71 23.23
C ARG A 495 -24.12 -5.71 23.92
N ARG A 496 -25.02 -6.38 23.18
CA ARG A 496 -25.93 -7.42 23.69
C ARG A 496 -25.34 -8.83 23.53
N GLY A 497 -24.16 -8.96 22.91
CA GLY A 497 -23.49 -10.22 22.61
C GLY A 497 -24.05 -10.94 21.38
N ASN A 498 -24.85 -10.29 20.53
CA ASN A 498 -25.20 -10.84 19.22
C ASN A 498 -24.00 -10.75 18.29
N VAL A 499 -23.93 -11.69 17.34
CA VAL A 499 -22.82 -11.82 16.40
C VAL A 499 -23.34 -11.59 14.99
N TYR A 500 -22.64 -10.79 14.20
CA TYR A 500 -22.96 -10.51 12.81
C TYR A 500 -21.75 -10.82 11.94
N PHE A 501 -21.98 -11.52 10.82
CA PHE A 501 -20.90 -11.83 9.89
C PHE A 501 -21.36 -11.84 8.44
N GLY A 502 -20.45 -11.43 7.56
CA GLY A 502 -20.69 -11.36 6.14
C GLY A 502 -20.45 -12.69 5.42
N THR A 503 -21.04 -12.82 4.24
CA THR A 503 -20.78 -13.92 3.32
C THR A 503 -20.34 -13.36 1.96
N SER A 504 -19.59 -14.13 1.18
CA SER A 504 -19.14 -13.71 -0.14
C SER A 504 -20.25 -13.63 -1.19
N ASN A 505 -21.40 -14.29 -0.98
CA ASN A 505 -22.49 -14.36 -1.97
C ASN A 505 -23.89 -14.70 -1.41
N ARG A 506 -24.13 -14.61 -0.10
CA ARG A 506 -25.43 -14.92 0.55
C ARG A 506 -25.92 -13.80 1.49
N GLY A 507 -25.28 -12.63 1.49
CA GLY A 507 -25.64 -11.49 2.32
C GLY A 507 -25.10 -11.56 3.74
N LEU A 508 -25.78 -10.91 4.67
CA LEU A 508 -25.39 -10.77 6.08
C LEU A 508 -26.10 -11.83 6.94
N ILE A 509 -25.37 -12.43 7.88
CA ILE A 509 -25.92 -13.36 8.86
C ILE A 509 -25.84 -12.74 10.26
N GLY A 510 -26.95 -12.78 11.00
CA GLY A 510 -27.00 -12.50 12.43
C GLY A 510 -27.21 -13.79 13.23
N TYR A 511 -26.48 -13.93 14.33
CA TYR A 511 -26.61 -15.02 15.30
C TYR A 511 -26.85 -14.46 16.69
N ASN A 512 -27.89 -14.95 17.36
CA ASN A 512 -28.16 -14.64 18.76
C ASN A 512 -27.76 -15.85 19.62
N PRO A 513 -26.70 -15.76 20.44
CA PRO A 513 -26.25 -16.89 21.26
C PRO A 513 -27.23 -17.34 22.35
N GLN A 514 -28.11 -16.44 22.82
CA GLN A 514 -29.08 -16.74 23.88
C GLN A 514 -30.23 -17.61 23.35
N SER A 515 -30.81 -17.22 22.22
CA SER A 515 -31.88 -17.99 21.56
C SER A 515 -31.36 -19.10 20.65
N LYS A 516 -30.05 -19.09 20.33
CA LYS A 516 -29.40 -19.96 19.34
C LYS A 516 -30.04 -19.88 17.95
N SER A 517 -30.56 -18.71 17.60
CA SER A 517 -31.23 -18.48 16.32
C SER A 517 -30.35 -17.72 15.33
N PHE A 518 -30.44 -18.10 14.06
CA PHE A 518 -29.86 -17.37 12.95
C PHE A 518 -30.92 -16.60 12.17
N ILE A 519 -30.52 -15.49 11.56
CA ILE A 519 -31.29 -14.81 10.54
C ILE A 519 -30.36 -14.25 9.46
N ARG A 520 -30.89 -14.15 8.24
CA ARG A 520 -30.15 -13.70 7.06
C ARG A 520 -30.83 -12.50 6.42
N LEU A 521 -30.04 -11.50 6.06
CA LEU A 521 -30.44 -10.40 5.19
C LEU A 521 -29.79 -10.59 3.81
N ASP A 522 -30.57 -10.40 2.74
CA ASP A 522 -30.11 -10.56 1.36
C ASP A 522 -30.65 -9.42 0.45
N GLU A 523 -30.12 -9.34 -0.77
CA GLU A 523 -30.51 -8.34 -1.78
C GLU A 523 -32.02 -8.29 -2.05
N ASN A 524 -32.70 -9.46 -2.01
CA ASN A 524 -34.09 -9.55 -2.42
C ASN A 524 -35.06 -9.08 -1.35
N ARG A 525 -34.64 -9.10 -0.07
CA ARG A 525 -35.53 -8.91 1.07
C ARG A 525 -35.16 -7.76 1.97
N SER A 526 -33.93 -7.27 1.93
CA SER A 526 -33.41 -6.39 2.99
C SER A 526 -32.69 -5.15 2.46
N ASN A 527 -32.92 -4.81 1.18
CA ASN A 527 -32.36 -3.64 0.50
C ASN A 527 -30.82 -3.60 0.50
N LEU A 528 -30.16 -4.76 0.56
CA LEU A 528 -28.72 -4.86 0.32
C LEU A 528 -28.44 -4.63 -1.18
N PRO A 529 -27.43 -3.83 -1.55
CA PRO A 529 -27.08 -3.61 -2.96
C PRO A 529 -26.27 -4.77 -3.54
N SER A 530 -25.64 -5.58 -2.69
CA SER A 530 -24.99 -6.83 -3.06
C SER A 530 -25.01 -7.83 -1.90
N ASN A 531 -25.09 -9.11 -2.22
CA ASN A 531 -24.96 -10.26 -1.31
C ASN A 531 -23.49 -10.56 -0.98
N ALA A 532 -22.54 -9.94 -1.68
CA ALA A 532 -21.12 -10.00 -1.36
C ALA A 532 -20.80 -8.94 -0.30
N ILE A 533 -20.76 -9.37 0.97
CA ILE A 533 -20.45 -8.52 2.13
C ILE A 533 -18.94 -8.61 2.37
N LEU A 534 -18.25 -7.48 2.35
CA LEU A 534 -16.79 -7.42 2.44
C LEU A 534 -16.29 -6.89 3.78
N SER A 535 -17.02 -5.95 4.39
CA SER A 535 -16.66 -5.34 5.67
C SER A 535 -17.89 -5.04 6.52
N LEU A 536 -17.69 -5.05 7.83
CA LEU A 536 -18.70 -4.74 8.83
C LEU A 536 -18.07 -3.89 9.93
N ALA A 537 -18.81 -2.90 10.41
CA ALA A 537 -18.40 -2.12 11.58
C ALA A 537 -19.62 -1.76 12.43
N ILE A 538 -19.54 -1.96 13.74
CA ILE A 538 -20.54 -1.43 14.68
C ILE A 538 -20.03 -0.05 15.12
N ASP A 539 -20.86 0.97 14.93
CA ASP A 539 -20.51 2.33 15.36
C ASP A 539 -20.83 2.59 16.84
N LEU A 540 -20.42 3.76 17.36
CA LEU A 540 -20.57 4.08 18.79
C LEU A 540 -22.05 4.16 19.23
N ASN A 541 -22.95 4.40 18.27
CA ASN A 541 -24.40 4.40 18.45
C ASN A 541 -25.03 3.00 18.36
N GLY A 542 -24.24 1.96 18.11
CA GLY A 542 -24.70 0.58 17.94
C GLY A 542 -25.31 0.29 16.57
N SER A 543 -25.15 1.18 15.59
CA SER A 543 -25.58 0.94 14.21
C SER A 543 -24.55 0.07 13.49
N LEU A 544 -25.03 -0.92 12.74
CA LEU A 544 -24.18 -1.75 11.90
C LEU A 544 -24.00 -1.12 10.52
N TRP A 545 -22.78 -0.76 10.19
CA TRP A 545 -22.33 -0.34 8.87
C TRP A 545 -21.88 -1.55 8.07
N ILE A 546 -22.36 -1.65 6.83
CA ILE A 546 -22.21 -2.82 5.98
C ILE A 546 -21.58 -2.37 4.66
N GLY A 547 -20.35 -2.80 4.43
CA GLY A 547 -19.64 -2.61 3.16
C GLY A 547 -19.88 -3.80 2.24
N THR A 548 -20.35 -3.53 1.03
CA THR A 548 -20.64 -4.56 0.03
C THR A 548 -19.82 -4.34 -1.24
N ALA A 549 -19.90 -5.30 -2.17
CA ALA A 549 -19.33 -5.14 -3.51
C ALA A 549 -20.03 -4.08 -4.39
N ALA A 550 -21.12 -3.46 -3.93
CA ALA A 550 -21.88 -2.46 -4.70
C ALA A 550 -22.35 -1.25 -3.88
N GLY A 551 -21.69 -0.96 -2.75
CA GLY A 551 -21.92 0.23 -1.93
C GLY A 551 -22.17 -0.05 -0.45
N LEU A 552 -22.49 1.02 0.29
CA LEU A 552 -22.68 1.04 1.75
C LEU A 552 -24.13 0.85 2.18
N ARG A 553 -24.36 0.17 3.30
CA ARG A 553 -25.67 0.11 3.98
C ARG A 553 -25.53 0.30 5.48
N ILE A 554 -26.59 0.81 6.11
CA ILE A 554 -26.69 0.95 7.57
C ILE A 554 -27.89 0.16 8.09
N LEU A 555 -27.70 -0.54 9.19
CA LEU A 555 -28.76 -1.13 10.00
C LEU A 555 -28.69 -0.53 11.41
N THR A 556 -29.55 0.44 11.71
CA THR A 556 -29.47 1.26 12.94
C THR A 556 -29.65 0.45 14.23
N SER A 557 -30.41 -0.63 14.19
CA SER A 557 -30.63 -1.50 15.35
C SER A 557 -30.52 -2.94 14.91
N PRO A 558 -29.30 -3.46 14.72
CA PRO A 558 -29.09 -4.76 14.10
C PRO A 558 -29.75 -5.88 14.91
N ALA A 559 -29.87 -5.74 16.24
CA ALA A 559 -30.57 -6.72 17.08
C ALA A 559 -32.08 -6.86 16.77
N GLN A 560 -32.73 -5.85 16.18
CA GLN A 560 -34.14 -5.94 15.80
C GLN A 560 -34.39 -6.98 14.71
N MET A 561 -33.38 -7.40 13.96
CA MET A 561 -33.53 -8.44 12.95
C MET A 561 -34.08 -9.75 13.54
N PHE A 562 -33.81 -10.07 14.81
CA PHE A 562 -34.32 -11.28 15.44
C PHE A 562 -35.81 -11.22 15.80
N ASP A 563 -36.38 -10.01 15.87
CA ASP A 563 -37.78 -9.76 16.19
C ASP A 563 -38.60 -9.38 14.93
N GLU A 564 -37.95 -8.78 13.93
CA GLU A 564 -38.55 -8.27 12.68
C GLU A 564 -37.87 -8.88 11.43
N PRO A 565 -38.39 -10.00 10.89
CA PRO A 565 -37.76 -10.69 9.76
C PRO A 565 -37.68 -9.89 8.45
N ASP A 566 -38.53 -8.87 8.29
CA ASP A 566 -38.62 -8.01 7.10
C ASP A 566 -37.83 -6.69 7.24
N ILE A 567 -36.94 -6.60 8.23
CA ILE A 567 -36.11 -5.41 8.47
C ILE A 567 -35.31 -5.02 7.23
N GLN A 568 -35.28 -3.72 6.93
CA GLN A 568 -34.57 -3.17 5.78
C GLN A 568 -33.30 -2.47 6.20
N THR A 569 -32.22 -2.69 5.46
CA THR A 569 -31.05 -1.84 5.55
C THR A 569 -31.32 -0.50 4.85
N ARG A 570 -30.65 0.55 5.31
CA ARG A 570 -30.82 1.92 4.81
C ARG A 570 -29.62 2.31 3.96
N LYS A 571 -29.90 2.98 2.84
CA LYS A 571 -28.88 3.70 2.07
C LYS A 571 -28.74 5.13 2.57
N ILE A 572 -27.59 5.72 2.30
CA ILE A 572 -27.32 7.13 2.57
C ILE A 572 -27.46 7.89 1.24
N ILE A 573 -28.24 8.95 1.25
CA ILE A 573 -28.43 9.82 0.09
C ILE A 573 -27.72 11.14 0.37
N ILE A 574 -26.82 11.52 -0.53
CA ILE A 574 -26.09 12.78 -0.50
C ILE A 574 -26.46 13.62 -1.71
N GLU A 575 -26.23 14.94 -1.61
CA GLU A 575 -26.33 15.84 -2.76
C GLU A 575 -24.98 15.95 -3.45
N ASP A 576 -24.94 15.58 -4.73
CA ASP A 576 -23.79 15.78 -5.61
C ASP A 576 -24.21 16.66 -6.79
N ASN A 577 -23.65 17.87 -6.88
CA ASN A 577 -23.95 18.84 -7.94
C ASN A 577 -25.47 19.12 -8.12
N GLY A 578 -26.21 19.18 -7.02
CA GLY A 578 -27.67 19.39 -7.03
C GLY A 578 -28.50 18.16 -7.37
N VAL A 579 -27.87 16.97 -7.45
CA VAL A 579 -28.53 15.69 -7.72
C VAL A 579 -28.40 14.80 -6.49
N ALA A 580 -29.52 14.21 -6.05
CA ALA A 580 -29.52 13.22 -4.99
C ALA A 580 -28.93 11.91 -5.52
N VAL A 581 -27.78 11.50 -4.97
CA VAL A 581 -27.08 10.26 -5.32
C VAL A 581 -26.86 9.40 -4.08
N GLU A 582 -26.69 8.10 -4.28
CA GLU A 582 -26.36 7.18 -3.21
C GLU A 582 -24.88 7.31 -2.85
N LEU A 583 -24.58 7.49 -1.55
CA LEU A 583 -23.20 7.60 -1.09
C LEU A 583 -22.42 6.33 -1.45
N LEU A 584 -21.33 6.50 -2.20
CA LEU A 584 -20.49 5.41 -2.69
C LEU A 584 -21.29 4.29 -3.40
N GLY A 585 -22.37 4.65 -4.08
CA GLY A 585 -23.12 3.72 -4.93
C GLY A 585 -22.21 3.10 -6.00
N GLU A 586 -22.37 1.80 -6.24
CA GLU A 586 -21.58 1.00 -7.20
C GLU A 586 -20.08 0.86 -6.86
N GLN A 587 -19.62 1.42 -5.73
CA GLN A 587 -18.24 1.22 -5.25
C GLN A 587 -18.11 -0.10 -4.48
N VAL A 588 -16.97 -0.76 -4.66
CA VAL A 588 -16.59 -1.93 -3.84
C VAL A 588 -16.02 -1.41 -2.52
N ILE A 589 -16.77 -1.59 -1.44
CA ILE A 589 -16.40 -1.13 -0.09
C ILE A 589 -15.57 -2.21 0.58
N ARG A 590 -14.25 -2.00 0.67
CA ARG A 590 -13.33 -3.03 1.20
C ARG A 590 -13.29 -3.03 2.71
N THR A 591 -13.22 -1.87 3.34
CA THR A 591 -13.06 -1.71 4.79
C THR A 591 -13.82 -0.48 5.29
N ILE A 592 -14.24 -0.54 6.55
CA ILE A 592 -14.92 0.55 7.26
C ILE A 592 -14.33 0.59 8.66
N ALA A 593 -13.74 1.72 9.05
CA ALA A 593 -13.31 2.00 10.41
C ALA A 593 -14.14 3.15 10.99
N VAL A 594 -14.45 3.04 12.29
CA VAL A 594 -15.18 4.07 13.04
C VAL A 594 -14.19 4.70 13.99
N ASP A 595 -14.02 6.02 13.91
CA ASP A 595 -13.09 6.73 14.80
C ASP A 595 -13.72 7.10 16.14
N GLY A 596 -12.89 7.60 17.06
CA GLY A 596 -13.31 8.02 18.39
C GLY A 596 -14.34 9.16 18.45
N ASN A 597 -14.64 9.84 17.35
CA ASN A 597 -15.73 10.83 17.21
C ASN A 597 -16.93 10.26 16.44
N ASN A 598 -17.00 8.93 16.33
CA ASN A 598 -18.02 8.20 15.59
C ASN A 598 -18.03 8.51 14.08
N ASN A 599 -17.01 9.16 13.52
CA ASN A 599 -16.90 9.43 12.09
C ASN A 599 -16.36 8.21 11.35
N LYS A 600 -16.64 8.13 10.04
CA LYS A 600 -16.48 6.89 9.26
C LYS A 600 -15.36 7.04 8.25
N TRP A 601 -14.33 6.22 8.42
CA TRP A 601 -13.30 5.99 7.41
C TRP A 601 -13.71 4.82 6.54
N VAL A 602 -13.74 5.01 5.23
CA VAL A 602 -14.19 4.00 4.27
C VAL A 602 -13.14 3.81 3.19
N GLY A 603 -12.60 2.60 3.08
CA GLY A 603 -11.65 2.22 2.05
C GLY A 603 -12.33 1.51 0.89
N THR A 604 -11.93 1.86 -0.33
CA THR A 604 -12.47 1.27 -1.57
C THR A 604 -11.38 0.55 -2.37
N VAL A 605 -11.79 -0.33 -3.30
CA VAL A 605 -10.84 -1.07 -4.16
C VAL A 605 -10.21 -0.19 -5.26
N GLY A 606 -10.80 0.96 -5.60
CA GLY A 606 -10.35 1.76 -6.75
C GLY A 606 -10.37 3.28 -6.61
N SER A 607 -11.04 3.81 -5.60
CA SER A 607 -11.28 5.26 -5.44
C SER A 607 -10.55 5.84 -4.22
N GLY A 608 -9.68 5.07 -3.58
CA GLY A 608 -8.95 5.45 -2.38
C GLY A 608 -9.80 5.37 -1.12
N ALA A 609 -9.53 6.27 -0.18
CA ALA A 609 -10.17 6.34 1.12
C ALA A 609 -11.04 7.60 1.26
N PHE A 610 -12.15 7.46 1.97
CA PHE A 610 -13.09 8.55 2.27
C PHE A 610 -13.27 8.67 3.78
N TYR A 611 -13.45 9.91 4.25
CA TYR A 611 -13.76 10.22 5.64
C TYR A 611 -15.07 11.00 5.69
N PHE A 612 -16.06 10.47 6.40
CA PHE A 612 -17.40 11.04 6.50
C PHE A 612 -17.76 11.37 7.93
N THR A 613 -18.70 12.29 8.10
CA THR A 613 -19.37 12.53 9.38
C THR A 613 -20.03 11.26 9.92
N SER A 614 -20.38 11.25 11.21
CA SER A 614 -20.96 10.09 11.89
C SER A 614 -22.20 9.49 11.22
N ASN A 615 -22.99 10.31 10.52
CA ASN A 615 -24.18 9.89 9.77
C ASN A 615 -23.93 9.64 8.26
N GLY A 616 -22.71 9.88 7.77
CA GLY A 616 -22.33 9.74 6.36
C GLY A 616 -22.86 10.82 5.41
N LEU A 617 -23.53 11.87 5.90
CA LEU A 617 -24.16 12.87 5.04
C LEU A 617 -23.18 13.90 4.48
N GLU A 618 -22.04 14.12 5.14
CA GLU A 618 -21.00 15.04 4.71
C GLU A 618 -19.67 14.31 4.52
N THR A 619 -19.00 14.59 3.40
CA THR A 619 -17.64 14.12 3.13
C THR A 619 -16.66 15.12 3.73
N LEU A 620 -15.96 14.71 4.78
CA LEU A 620 -14.95 15.52 5.46
C LEU A 620 -13.64 15.52 4.67
N LYS A 621 -13.21 14.34 4.19
CA LYS A 621 -11.99 14.19 3.37
C LYS A 621 -12.12 13.06 2.35
N GLN A 622 -11.32 13.17 1.29
CA GLN A 622 -11.09 12.11 0.32
C GLN A 622 -9.59 12.04 -0.01
N PHE A 623 -9.02 10.85 0.07
CA PHE A 623 -7.61 10.58 -0.21
C PHE A 623 -7.46 9.58 -1.34
N GLY A 624 -6.67 9.96 -2.34
CA GLY A 624 -6.21 9.12 -3.43
C GLY A 624 -4.76 9.46 -3.81
N THR A 625 -4.19 8.68 -4.72
CA THR A 625 -2.80 8.82 -5.18
C THR A 625 -2.51 10.17 -5.84
N ASN A 626 -3.53 10.90 -6.28
CA ASN A 626 -3.41 12.19 -6.97
C ASN A 626 -3.46 13.40 -6.04
N ASN A 627 -3.87 13.24 -4.79
CA ASN A 627 -4.06 14.35 -3.84
C ASN A 627 -3.48 14.06 -2.45
N SER A 628 -2.84 12.92 -2.26
CA SER A 628 -2.25 12.49 -0.99
C SER A 628 -1.07 11.54 -1.22
N PRO A 629 -0.21 11.31 -0.22
CA PRO A 629 0.86 10.31 -0.27
C PRO A 629 0.40 8.84 -0.28
N LEU A 630 -0.89 8.58 -0.48
CA LEU A 630 -1.43 7.22 -0.53
C LEU A 630 -0.77 6.44 -1.68
N PRO A 631 -0.14 5.26 -1.44
CA PRO A 631 0.62 4.56 -2.49
C PRO A 631 -0.24 3.87 -3.54
N SER A 632 -1.51 3.62 -3.24
CA SER A 632 -2.46 3.02 -4.17
C SER A 632 -3.90 3.37 -3.78
N ASN A 633 -4.75 3.59 -4.78
CA ASN A 633 -6.19 3.79 -4.55
C ASN A 633 -6.93 2.48 -4.16
N ASN A 634 -6.25 1.33 -4.24
CA ASN A 634 -6.77 0.05 -3.78
C ASN A 634 -6.42 -0.14 -2.30
N ILE A 635 -7.35 0.30 -1.45
CA ILE A 635 -7.27 0.14 0.00
C ILE A 635 -7.57 -1.32 0.34
N GLN A 636 -6.64 -1.97 1.05
CA GLN A 636 -6.87 -3.29 1.63
C GLN A 636 -7.55 -3.16 2.98
N ASP A 637 -7.09 -2.24 3.82
CA ASP A 637 -7.63 -2.06 5.16
C ASP A 637 -7.33 -0.67 5.77
N ILE A 638 -8.13 -0.27 6.76
CA ILE A 638 -7.97 0.95 7.54
C ILE A 638 -8.22 0.61 9.00
N THR A 639 -7.28 0.97 9.88
CA THR A 639 -7.41 0.83 11.33
C THR A 639 -6.95 2.12 12.00
N ILE A 640 -7.36 2.35 13.25
CA ILE A 640 -7.19 3.62 13.96
C ILE A 640 -6.62 3.32 15.34
N ASP A 641 -5.56 4.03 15.73
CA ASP A 641 -5.20 4.12 17.14
C ASP A 641 -6.10 5.19 17.77
N ASP A 642 -7.20 4.73 18.37
CA ASP A 642 -8.22 5.60 18.95
C ASP A 642 -7.71 6.54 20.05
N GLN A 643 -6.57 6.24 20.68
CA GLN A 643 -6.02 7.11 21.71
C GLN A 643 -5.23 8.28 21.11
N SER A 644 -4.53 8.06 20.00
CA SER A 644 -3.72 9.09 19.34
C SER A 644 -4.45 9.77 18.18
N GLY A 645 -5.48 9.12 17.63
CA GLY A 645 -6.17 9.52 16.40
C GLY A 645 -5.38 9.24 15.13
N GLU A 646 -4.26 8.50 15.22
CA GLU A 646 -3.49 8.09 14.04
C GLU A 646 -4.27 7.04 13.23
N VAL A 647 -4.46 7.32 11.95
CA VAL A 647 -5.21 6.46 11.03
C VAL A 647 -4.22 5.77 10.10
N TYR A 648 -4.19 4.44 10.10
CA TYR A 648 -3.32 3.65 9.25
C TYR A 648 -4.08 3.16 8.02
N PHE A 649 -3.43 3.23 6.85
CA PHE A 649 -3.97 2.76 5.57
C PHE A 649 -3.08 1.66 5.01
N ALA A 650 -3.57 0.43 5.03
CA ALA A 650 -2.99 -0.66 4.25
C ALA A 650 -3.51 -0.55 2.81
N THR A 651 -2.60 -0.34 1.86
CA THR A 651 -2.92 -0.33 0.43
C THR A 651 -2.24 -1.51 -0.26
N ALA A 652 -2.68 -1.82 -1.47
CA ALA A 652 -2.07 -2.89 -2.27
C ALA A 652 -0.57 -2.67 -2.57
N LEU A 653 -0.04 -1.45 -2.37
CA LEU A 653 1.34 -1.06 -2.65
C LEU A 653 2.00 -0.34 -1.45
N GLY A 654 1.51 -0.52 -0.23
CA GLY A 654 2.25 -0.04 0.94
C GLY A 654 1.36 0.43 2.07
N LEU A 655 2.00 0.71 3.20
CA LEU A 655 1.40 1.18 4.43
C LEU A 655 1.80 2.64 4.67
N VAL A 656 0.81 3.48 4.92
CA VAL A 656 1.01 4.87 5.34
C VAL A 656 0.08 5.16 6.52
N SER A 657 0.42 6.15 7.34
CA SER A 657 -0.46 6.64 8.39
C SER A 657 -0.70 8.14 8.24
N TYR A 658 -1.86 8.59 8.70
CA TYR A 658 -2.29 9.98 8.70
C TYR A 658 -2.62 10.38 10.14
N ARG A 659 -2.06 11.50 10.58
CA ARG A 659 -2.38 12.11 11.87
C ARG A 659 -3.78 12.69 11.84
N GLY A 660 -4.75 11.88 12.27
CA GLY A 660 -6.12 12.29 12.50
C GLY A 660 -6.26 13.17 13.74
N SER A 661 -7.47 13.70 13.91
CA SER A 661 -7.82 14.57 15.03
C SER A 661 -8.93 14.02 15.91
N ALA A 662 -9.55 12.92 15.50
CA ALA A 662 -10.59 12.25 16.27
C ALA A 662 -9.93 11.28 17.24
N VAL A 663 -10.25 11.42 18.53
CA VAL A 663 -9.75 10.54 19.60
C VAL A 663 -10.92 10.01 20.42
N ALA A 664 -10.76 8.84 21.04
CA ALA A 664 -11.78 8.24 21.88
C ALA A 664 -12.10 9.09 23.13
N ALA A 665 -13.36 8.99 23.57
CA ALA A 665 -13.85 9.65 24.77
C ALA A 665 -13.09 9.22 26.04
N LYS A 666 -12.97 10.15 26.99
CA LYS A 666 -12.43 9.93 28.33
C LYS A 666 -13.57 9.68 29.32
N GLU A 667 -13.24 9.06 30.45
CA GLU A 667 -14.20 8.87 31.55
C GLU A 667 -14.53 10.18 32.28
N THR A 668 -13.60 11.13 32.30
CA THR A 668 -13.73 12.43 32.98
C THR A 668 -13.19 13.56 32.11
N LEU A 669 -13.53 14.80 32.47
CA LEU A 669 -12.99 15.99 31.81
C LEU A 669 -11.60 16.40 32.33
N GLU A 670 -10.92 15.63 33.18
CA GLU A 670 -9.63 16.02 33.78
C GLU A 670 -8.56 16.36 32.73
N ASP A 671 -8.55 15.63 31.61
CA ASP A 671 -7.57 15.80 30.53
C ASP A 671 -7.99 16.80 29.44
N ALA A 672 -9.22 17.32 29.48
CA ALA A 672 -9.71 18.21 28.44
C ALA A 672 -8.82 19.45 28.22
N ARG A 673 -8.36 19.67 26.99
CA ARG A 673 -7.40 20.74 26.62
C ARG A 673 -7.67 21.22 25.21
N VAL A 674 -7.19 22.43 24.89
CA VAL A 674 -7.37 23.06 23.57
C VAL A 674 -6.02 23.39 22.93
N PHE A 675 -5.89 23.11 21.64
CA PHE A 675 -4.69 23.43 20.86
C PHE A 675 -5.02 23.76 19.39
N PRO A 676 -4.20 24.59 18.71
CA PRO A 676 -3.10 25.34 19.28
C PRO A 676 -3.60 26.46 20.20
N ASN A 677 -2.82 26.77 21.25
CA ASN A 677 -3.13 27.85 22.17
C ASN A 677 -1.83 28.58 22.58
N PRO A 678 -1.58 29.84 22.12
CA PRO A 678 -2.49 30.67 21.35
C PRO A 678 -2.63 30.23 19.87
N VAL A 679 -3.78 30.52 19.27
CA VAL A 679 -3.96 30.49 17.81
C VAL A 679 -3.28 31.73 17.23
N ARG A 680 -2.24 31.52 16.41
CA ARG A 680 -1.42 32.60 15.85
C ARG A 680 -1.92 33.02 14.46
N PRO A 681 -1.58 34.23 13.97
CA PRO A 681 -2.06 34.73 12.67
C PRO A 681 -1.65 33.86 11.47
N ASP A 682 -0.54 33.15 11.58
CA ASP A 682 0.02 32.22 10.59
C ASP A 682 -0.59 30.81 10.65
N TYR A 683 -1.41 30.51 11.66
CA TYR A 683 -2.11 29.25 11.76
C TYR A 683 -3.42 29.26 10.97
N SER A 684 -3.49 28.43 9.93
CA SER A 684 -4.68 28.27 9.07
C SER A 684 -5.49 27.01 9.34
N GLY A 685 -5.09 26.19 10.33
CA GLY A 685 -5.77 24.94 10.68
C GLY A 685 -7.00 25.13 11.58
N LEU A 686 -7.57 24.01 12.04
CA LEU A 686 -8.68 23.98 12.98
C LEU A 686 -8.18 23.93 14.42
N VAL A 687 -8.87 24.61 15.33
CA VAL A 687 -8.63 24.48 16.76
C VAL A 687 -9.24 23.17 17.23
N THR A 688 -8.42 22.27 17.78
CA THR A 688 -8.88 21.00 18.34
C THR A 688 -9.06 21.15 19.84
N LEU A 689 -10.19 20.65 20.32
CA LEU A 689 -10.46 20.41 21.73
C LEU A 689 -10.50 18.89 21.91
N ASP A 690 -9.62 18.31 22.72
CA ASP A 690 -9.57 16.87 23.02
C ASP A 690 -9.71 16.62 24.53
N GLY A 691 -9.76 15.35 24.93
CA GLY A 691 -9.94 14.93 26.31
C GLY A 691 -11.38 15.07 26.81
N LEU A 692 -12.35 15.03 25.91
CA LEU A 692 -13.77 15.16 26.19
C LEU A 692 -14.38 13.82 26.62
N THR A 693 -15.47 13.88 27.38
CA THR A 693 -16.39 12.75 27.55
C THR A 693 -17.31 12.64 26.34
N GLU A 694 -17.93 11.49 26.14
CA GLU A 694 -19.02 11.33 25.16
C GLU A 694 -20.20 12.25 25.55
N ASN A 695 -20.90 12.80 24.55
CA ASN A 695 -22.05 13.71 24.70
C ASN A 695 -21.79 14.94 25.57
N ALA A 696 -20.53 15.42 25.63
CA ALA A 696 -20.23 16.66 26.34
C ALA A 696 -20.78 17.86 25.56
N THR A 697 -21.42 18.80 26.24
CA THR A 697 -21.82 20.09 25.65
C THR A 697 -20.67 21.07 25.72
N ILE A 698 -20.26 21.61 24.56
CA ILE A 698 -19.20 22.61 24.43
C ILE A 698 -19.81 23.95 24.03
N LYS A 699 -19.50 25.00 24.79
CA LYS A 699 -19.90 26.39 24.51
C LYS A 699 -18.69 27.30 24.51
N ILE A 700 -18.44 27.97 23.40
CA ILE A 700 -17.35 28.94 23.28
C ILE A 700 -17.91 30.35 23.35
N THR A 701 -17.39 31.15 24.29
CA THR A 701 -17.84 32.53 24.54
C THR A 701 -16.68 33.51 24.46
N ASP A 702 -16.96 34.76 24.09
CA ASP A 702 -16.01 35.87 24.22
C ASP A 702 -15.87 36.34 25.69
N LEU A 703 -14.99 37.31 25.95
CA LEU A 703 -14.81 37.91 27.29
C LEU A 703 -16.08 38.56 27.87
N ASN A 704 -17.04 38.93 27.03
CA ASN A 704 -18.31 39.53 27.45
C ASN A 704 -19.40 38.46 27.71
N GLY A 705 -19.09 37.17 27.48
CA GLY A 705 -20.03 36.06 27.62
C GLY A 705 -20.93 35.84 26.40
N ASN A 706 -20.65 36.49 25.26
CA ASN A 706 -21.38 36.23 24.03
C ASN A 706 -20.98 34.87 23.47
N LEU A 707 -21.96 33.99 23.26
CA LEU A 707 -21.75 32.69 22.61
C LEU A 707 -21.37 32.90 21.14
N VAL A 708 -20.31 32.23 20.71
CA VAL A 708 -19.82 32.26 19.32
C VAL A 708 -19.83 30.87 18.68
N TYR A 709 -19.81 29.81 19.47
CA TYR A 709 -19.83 28.43 19.00
C TYR A 709 -20.49 27.53 20.04
N GLU A 710 -21.23 26.52 19.59
CA GLU A 710 -21.85 25.49 20.42
C GLU A 710 -21.88 24.18 19.64
N GLU A 711 -21.49 23.09 20.29
CA GLU A 711 -21.48 21.74 19.73
C GLU A 711 -21.61 20.72 20.88
N GLU A 712 -22.14 19.54 20.56
CA GLU A 712 -22.16 18.38 21.44
C GLU A 712 -21.16 17.35 20.90
N SER A 713 -20.29 16.81 21.76
CA SER A 713 -19.28 15.86 21.30
C SER A 713 -19.88 14.47 21.05
N GLU A 714 -19.65 13.93 19.85
CA GLU A 714 -19.92 12.51 19.53
C GLU A 714 -18.82 11.57 20.06
N GLY A 715 -17.77 12.14 20.68
CA GLY A 715 -16.56 11.43 21.06
C GLY A 715 -15.60 12.24 21.92
N GLY A 716 -14.32 11.88 21.89
CA GLY A 716 -13.29 12.48 22.76
C GLY A 716 -12.74 13.82 22.29
N SER A 717 -13.19 14.32 21.14
CA SER A 717 -12.71 15.59 20.60
C SER A 717 -13.71 16.31 19.70
N ILE A 718 -13.50 17.61 19.50
CA ILE A 718 -14.17 18.41 18.46
C ILE A 718 -13.15 19.32 17.78
N GLN A 719 -13.52 19.82 16.59
CA GLN A 719 -12.71 20.80 15.86
C GLN A 719 -13.50 22.05 15.53
N TRP A 720 -12.90 23.21 15.79
CA TRP A 720 -13.51 24.50 15.52
C TRP A 720 -12.64 25.33 14.58
N ASP A 721 -13.21 25.81 13.49
CA ASP A 721 -12.51 26.61 12.51
C ASP A 721 -12.32 28.09 12.91
N THR A 722 -12.67 28.47 14.14
CA THR A 722 -12.66 29.85 14.65
C THR A 722 -13.66 30.80 13.97
N THR A 723 -14.73 30.28 13.35
CA THR A 723 -15.87 31.10 12.93
C THR A 723 -16.99 31.10 13.94
N ALA A 724 -17.60 32.27 14.14
CA ALA A 724 -18.82 32.38 14.92
C ALA A 724 -20.00 31.84 14.10
N PHE A 725 -20.51 30.67 14.49
CA PHE A 725 -21.63 29.97 13.85
C PHE A 725 -21.52 29.90 12.30
N GLY A 726 -20.32 29.67 11.77
CA GLY A 726 -20.06 29.57 10.33
C GLY A 726 -20.17 30.90 9.54
N LYS A 727 -20.37 32.05 10.20
CA LYS A 727 -20.66 33.32 9.51
C LYS A 727 -19.45 34.22 9.33
N TYR A 728 -18.67 34.42 10.40
CA TYR A 728 -17.51 35.30 10.37
C TYR A 728 -16.43 34.78 11.31
N LYS A 729 -15.17 34.98 10.93
CA LYS A 729 -14.01 34.65 11.75
C LYS A 729 -13.99 35.51 13.01
N VAL A 730 -13.79 34.88 14.18
CA VAL A 730 -13.79 35.58 15.46
C VAL A 730 -12.55 36.48 15.61
N ALA A 731 -12.69 37.60 16.32
CA ALA A 731 -11.65 38.61 16.49
C ALA A 731 -10.52 38.14 17.42
N SER A 732 -9.38 38.84 17.41
CA SER A 732 -8.32 38.64 18.39
C SER A 732 -8.85 38.85 19.82
N GLY A 733 -8.54 37.93 20.74
CA GLY A 733 -9.04 37.99 22.09
C GLY A 733 -8.88 36.68 22.87
N VAL A 734 -9.33 36.69 24.12
CA VAL A 734 -9.46 35.48 24.95
C VAL A 734 -10.89 34.99 24.85
N TYR A 735 -11.05 33.71 24.60
CA TYR A 735 -12.32 32.99 24.56
C TYR A 735 -12.36 31.96 25.68
N PHE A 736 -13.55 31.75 26.24
CA PHE A 736 -13.80 30.70 27.23
C PHE A 736 -14.54 29.55 26.59
N ILE A 737 -13.97 28.36 26.68
CA ILE A 737 -14.58 27.10 26.29
C ILE A 737 -15.16 26.49 27.56
N LEU A 738 -16.48 26.46 27.65
CA LEU A 738 -17.25 25.88 28.73
C LEU A 738 -17.65 24.47 28.30
N ILE A 739 -17.21 23.46 29.03
CA ILE A 739 -17.45 22.05 28.75
C ILE A 739 -18.28 21.49 29.89
N THR A 740 -19.38 20.83 29.57
CA THR A 740 -20.28 20.19 30.54
C THR A 740 -20.51 18.75 30.11
N ALA A 741 -20.21 17.78 30.96
CA ALA A 741 -20.49 16.37 30.69
C ALA A 741 -22.00 16.11 30.58
N GLU A 742 -22.41 14.99 29.97
CA GLU A 742 -23.83 14.64 29.74
C GLU A 742 -24.67 14.67 31.04
N ASP A 743 -24.08 14.20 32.15
CA ASP A 743 -24.73 14.17 33.46
C ASP A 743 -24.83 15.55 34.15
N ALA A 744 -24.21 16.57 33.55
CA ALA A 744 -24.06 17.93 34.07
C ALA A 744 -23.38 18.03 35.45
N VAL A 745 -22.71 16.96 35.92
CA VAL A 745 -21.97 16.93 37.19
C VAL A 745 -20.57 17.47 36.98
N GLU A 746 -19.88 16.99 35.93
CA GLU A 746 -18.56 17.48 35.57
C GLU A 746 -18.62 18.69 34.65
N THR A 747 -17.88 19.73 35.00
CA THR A 747 -17.69 20.91 34.16
C THR A 747 -16.22 21.31 34.11
N LYS A 748 -15.79 21.81 32.96
CA LYS A 748 -14.45 22.37 32.78
C LYS A 748 -14.52 23.68 32.00
N ILE A 749 -13.65 24.60 32.38
CA ILE A 749 -13.48 25.86 31.66
C ILE A 749 -12.04 25.95 31.17
N ILE A 750 -11.87 26.10 29.86
CA ILE A 750 -10.58 26.26 29.22
C ILE A 750 -10.52 27.65 28.58
N LYS A 751 -9.35 28.29 28.64
CA LYS A 751 -9.11 29.59 28.01
C LYS A 751 -8.36 29.39 26.70
N LEU A 752 -8.86 29.96 25.61
CA LEU A 752 -8.23 29.97 24.30
C LEU A 752 -7.86 31.41 23.93
N MET A 753 -6.60 31.65 23.57
CA MET A 753 -6.17 32.95 23.04
C MET A 753 -6.09 32.89 21.51
N ILE A 754 -6.76 33.83 20.83
CA ILE A 754 -6.71 33.98 19.37
C ILE A 754 -6.04 35.30 19.02
N ILE A 755 -5.08 35.26 18.09
CA ILE A 755 -4.33 36.42 17.59
C ILE A 755 -4.46 36.42 16.06
N ARG A 756 -5.05 37.48 15.51
CA ARG A 756 -5.21 37.75 14.08
C ARG A 756 -4.31 38.90 13.64
#